data_AF-A0AAW0BHG5-F1
#
_entry.id   AF-A0AAW0BHG5-F1
#
_cell.length_a   1.000
_cell.length_b   1.000
_cell.length_c   1.000
_cell.angle_alpha   90.00
_cell.angle_beta   90.00
_cell.angle_gamma   90.00
#
_symmetry.space_group_name_H-M   'P 1'
#
loop_
_entity.id
_entity.type
_entity.pdbx_description
1 polymer ?
#
loop_
_entity_poly.entity_id
_entity_poly.type
_entity_poly.pdbx_seq_one_letter_code
_entity_poly.pdbx_strand_id
1 'polypeptide(L)'
;MGASEEKPSIEEWGDYEGQNAEDEKPLLCPVENLKEGFNSALSGEEFGFKGTFAHSITYKDAPNPFLNLQGIGPIGIPLNEVQSSMIIESSAPGIIVDTDQGIWKFPGERYTDAFANESSNHWRSRWLDQMLVAATSSGDSTVVEWCIIQREAMLDILQTLKTKDVELVVSLLRSKNDPTHYLRHTFVRVAISISKLTALLDLYPASGKCGRPFSLHGRPQKTSMNEPVIDVIHLCIRYDASDMIKTQFLRMWEGRTAQDATYPQQPAVSYVRLLDRLPAIIEDKTPQVKDSCAVFFEHALQLMLPKYSSYLNSAETALQNIQDPIGVLKRWALTIHIDLMSSYYKLTAEYLKTMDQGTVEDLAKSLSNTLRSKVTTQESRAQLEEILELCLRRAVESLYVSSSSSESQGASYQYRLSPSAVIDLLELCLTIQLSSRIDIVLANFLQPPKADDTGYIENGLALVLQALPKFLTEHDLSLTQAPFSAFAAEVTRKFTQRVLGQKPADMIPIDELKTVGCGCKNCSRYIVPFLPGQDARLFISEKQSIRTHIEGQVREKAMTRKWGTFTFTTHPRPGHPYTLEIEKPQRLAAMGQWRHNQTKAQTLLEVLGAVQDQQRILGEDYHWVVGVILGTAAPPPAAAVLASFSTRDGAVLKRSLSCESEVHEPKKPRLA
;
A
#
# COMPACT_ATOMS: atom_id res chain seq x y z
N MET A 1 -10.34 -5.25 46.91
CA MET A 1 -9.46 -4.44 46.05
C MET A 1 -10.14 -4.35 44.70
N GLY A 2 -11.01 -3.35 44.53
CA GLY A 2 -11.83 -3.15 43.33
C GLY A 2 -11.11 -2.21 42.37
N ALA A 3 -11.00 -2.62 41.12
CA ALA A 3 -10.46 -1.80 40.04
C ALA A 3 -11.58 -0.92 39.48
N SER A 4 -11.43 0.39 39.66
CA SER A 4 -12.30 1.43 39.12
C SER A 4 -11.95 1.71 37.65
N GLU A 5 -12.95 1.60 36.78
CA GLU A 5 -12.89 2.05 35.38
C GLU A 5 -12.83 3.58 35.31
N GLU A 6 -11.75 4.11 34.74
CA GLU A 6 -11.65 5.52 34.34
C GLU A 6 -12.43 5.75 33.03
N LYS A 7 -13.48 6.59 33.12
CA LYS A 7 -14.14 7.17 31.96
C LYS A 7 -13.37 8.42 31.51
N PRO A 8 -13.12 8.62 30.20
CA PRO A 8 -12.53 9.85 29.71
C PRO A 8 -13.52 11.01 29.84
N SER A 9 -13.04 12.12 30.39
CA SER A 9 -13.77 13.38 30.58
C SER A 9 -14.17 13.97 29.24
N ILE A 10 -15.48 14.18 29.05
CA ILE A 10 -16.05 15.01 28.00
C ILE A 10 -15.60 16.45 28.27
N GLU A 11 -14.90 17.04 27.31
CA GLU A 11 -14.52 18.46 27.32
C GLU A 11 -15.79 19.31 27.30
N GLU A 12 -15.89 20.20 28.28
CA GLU A 12 -16.91 21.24 28.41
C GLU A 12 -16.93 22.12 27.16
N TRP A 13 -18.01 22.02 26.38
CA TRP A 13 -18.33 23.00 25.36
C TRP A 13 -18.83 24.25 26.07
N GLY A 14 -17.99 25.28 26.11
CA GLY A 14 -18.30 26.56 26.74
C GLY A 14 -19.59 27.17 26.21
N ASP A 15 -20.38 27.70 27.14
CA ASP A 15 -21.62 28.42 26.91
C ASP A 15 -21.42 29.56 25.90
N TYR A 16 -21.97 29.39 24.70
CA TYR A 16 -22.06 30.44 23.70
C TYR A 16 -23.18 31.40 24.14
N GLU A 17 -22.80 32.48 24.82
CA GLU A 17 -23.72 33.58 25.14
C GLU A 17 -24.29 34.16 23.84
N GLY A 18 -25.61 34.02 23.67
CA GLY A 18 -26.35 34.56 22.55
C GLY A 18 -26.21 36.07 22.49
N GLN A 19 -25.68 36.58 21.37
CA GLN A 19 -25.67 38.01 21.09
C GLN A 19 -27.11 38.52 20.96
N ASN A 20 -27.42 39.55 21.75
CA ASN A 20 -28.70 40.25 21.75
C ASN A 20 -28.99 40.85 20.36
N ALA A 21 -30.19 40.56 19.83
CA ALA A 21 -30.65 40.93 18.49
C ALA A 21 -31.13 42.40 18.35
N GLU A 22 -30.61 43.34 19.15
CA GLU A 22 -31.12 44.71 19.18
C GLU A 22 -30.31 45.74 18.36
N ASP A 23 -29.21 45.33 17.70
CA ASP A 23 -28.35 46.23 16.90
C ASP A 23 -28.25 45.87 15.41
N GLU A 24 -29.23 45.16 14.84
CA GLU A 24 -29.29 45.01 13.37
C GLU A 24 -29.82 46.29 12.71
N LYS A 25 -28.88 47.08 12.17
CA LYS A 25 -29.18 48.17 11.23
C LYS A 25 -30.12 47.65 10.14
N PRO A 26 -31.23 48.35 9.84
CA PRO A 26 -32.13 47.94 8.77
C PRO A 26 -31.35 47.84 7.46
N LEU A 27 -31.36 46.65 6.86
CA LEU A 27 -30.75 46.38 5.56
C LEU A 27 -31.42 47.26 4.50
N LEU A 28 -30.72 48.33 4.10
CA LEU A 28 -31.10 49.16 2.99
C LEU A 28 -30.86 48.37 1.70
N CYS A 29 -31.99 48.03 1.06
CA CYS A 29 -32.21 47.57 -0.32
C CYS A 29 -32.70 46.10 -0.40
N PRO A 30 -33.96 45.85 -0.78
CA PRO A 30 -34.39 44.50 -1.10
C PRO A 30 -33.67 44.08 -2.38
N VAL A 31 -32.90 43.00 -2.31
CA VAL A 31 -32.37 42.36 -3.52
C VAL A 31 -33.59 41.88 -4.32
N GLU A 32 -33.90 42.57 -5.42
CA GLU A 32 -35.07 42.28 -6.27
C GLU A 32 -35.07 40.82 -6.79
N ASN A 33 -33.89 40.17 -6.77
CA ASN A 33 -33.70 38.78 -7.12
C ASN A 33 -32.82 38.05 -6.10
N LEU A 34 -33.45 37.52 -5.05
CA LEU A 34 -32.79 36.73 -3.97
C LEU A 34 -31.84 35.65 -4.50
N LYS A 35 -32.17 35.02 -5.64
CA LYS A 35 -31.35 33.95 -6.22
C LYS A 35 -30.01 34.48 -6.76
N GLU A 36 -30.01 35.66 -7.38
CA GLU A 36 -28.80 36.30 -7.92
C GLU A 36 -27.90 36.82 -6.80
N GLY A 37 -28.47 37.45 -5.79
CA GLY A 37 -27.71 37.90 -4.61
C GLY A 37 -27.02 36.74 -3.88
N PHE A 38 -27.72 35.62 -3.74
CA PHE A 38 -27.18 34.43 -3.09
C PHE A 38 -26.06 33.77 -3.91
N ASN A 39 -26.24 33.64 -5.23
CA ASN A 39 -25.19 33.11 -6.10
C ASN A 39 -23.94 34.01 -6.15
N SER A 40 -24.12 35.33 -6.11
CA SER A 40 -23.01 36.29 -6.08
C SER A 40 -22.21 36.18 -4.77
N ALA A 41 -22.88 36.07 -3.62
CA ALA A 41 -22.23 35.88 -2.33
C ALA A 41 -21.45 34.56 -2.22
N LEU A 42 -21.90 33.51 -2.92
CA LEU A 42 -21.26 32.20 -2.91
C LEU A 42 -20.17 32.01 -4.00
N SER A 43 -20.04 32.94 -4.96
CA SER A 43 -19.09 32.82 -6.08
C SER A 43 -17.78 33.59 -5.88
N GLY A 44 -17.62 34.30 -4.75
CA GLY A 44 -16.35 34.96 -4.41
C GLY A 44 -15.23 33.96 -4.12
N GLU A 45 -14.07 34.13 -4.76
CA GLU A 45 -12.85 33.31 -4.58
C GLU A 45 -12.31 33.29 -3.13
N GLU A 46 -12.84 34.15 -2.25
CA GLU A 46 -12.42 34.28 -0.85
C GLU A 46 -12.98 33.19 0.08
N PHE A 47 -14.05 32.48 -0.32
CA PHE A 47 -14.55 31.35 0.47
C PHE A 47 -13.71 30.10 0.22
N GLY A 48 -12.55 30.00 0.87
CA GLY A 48 -11.66 28.83 0.87
C GLY A 48 -12.25 27.56 1.53
N PHE A 49 -13.56 27.51 1.77
CA PHE A 49 -14.25 26.42 2.46
C PHE A 49 -15.03 25.53 1.49
N LYS A 50 -14.69 24.24 1.44
CA LYS A 50 -15.41 23.21 0.67
C LYS A 50 -16.29 22.38 1.62
N GLY A 51 -17.51 22.82 1.88
CA GLY A 51 -18.49 22.09 2.70
C GLY A 51 -19.94 22.48 2.40
N THR A 52 -20.90 21.82 3.05
CA THR A 52 -22.34 22.05 2.88
C THR A 52 -22.84 23.08 3.90
N PHE A 53 -23.62 24.08 3.46
CA PHE A 53 -24.25 25.08 4.33
C PHE A 53 -25.79 24.97 4.27
N ALA A 54 -26.47 25.24 5.39
CA ALA A 54 -27.93 25.35 5.46
C ALA A 54 -28.32 26.53 6.37
N HIS A 55 -29.36 27.28 5.97
CA HIS A 55 -29.95 28.38 6.72
C HIS A 55 -31.47 28.26 6.72
N SER A 56 -32.10 28.58 7.85
CA SER A 56 -33.56 28.57 8.03
C SER A 56 -33.99 29.83 8.75
N ILE A 57 -34.99 30.53 8.21
CA ILE A 57 -35.66 31.68 8.85
C ILE A 57 -37.17 31.45 8.79
N THR A 58 -37.86 31.78 9.87
CA THR A 58 -39.32 31.71 9.98
C THR A 58 -39.89 33.13 9.92
N TYR A 59 -40.71 33.42 8.90
CA TYR A 59 -41.41 34.69 8.78
C TYR A 59 -42.75 34.63 9.52
N LYS A 60 -43.00 35.56 10.44
CA LYS A 60 -44.26 35.65 11.19
C LYS A 60 -45.46 36.04 10.32
N ASP A 61 -45.20 36.64 9.15
CA ASP A 61 -46.21 37.25 8.30
C ASP A 61 -46.48 36.43 7.02
N ALA A 62 -46.06 35.17 6.97
CA ALA A 62 -46.25 34.33 5.80
C ALA A 62 -47.76 34.03 5.59
N PRO A 63 -48.31 34.23 4.37
CA PRO A 63 -49.72 33.95 4.10
C PRO A 63 -50.01 32.46 4.26
N ASN A 64 -51.10 32.14 4.97
CA ASN A 64 -51.47 30.77 5.28
C ASN A 64 -51.85 30.01 3.98
N PRO A 65 -51.20 28.90 3.63
CA PRO A 65 -51.49 28.19 2.37
C PRO A 65 -52.86 27.52 2.42
N PHE A 66 -53.65 27.65 1.36
CA PHE A 66 -54.93 26.96 1.18
C PHE A 66 -54.89 25.95 0.03
N LEU A 67 -55.61 24.84 0.17
CA LEU A 67 -55.81 23.78 -0.83
C LEU A 67 -57.27 23.77 -1.28
N ASN A 68 -57.55 23.86 -2.58
CA ASN A 68 -58.92 23.81 -3.09
C ASN A 68 -59.26 22.39 -3.56
N LEU A 69 -60.13 21.70 -2.83
CA LEU A 69 -60.57 20.33 -3.16
C LEU A 69 -61.88 20.36 -3.95
N GLN A 70 -61.92 19.68 -5.10
CA GLN A 70 -63.10 19.61 -5.95
C GLN A 70 -64.27 18.95 -5.19
N GLY A 71 -65.37 19.70 -5.01
CA GLY A 71 -66.55 19.26 -4.24
C GLY A 71 -66.58 19.68 -2.77
N ILE A 72 -65.46 20.18 -2.22
CA ILE A 72 -65.36 20.62 -0.81
C ILE A 72 -65.00 22.12 -0.70
N GLY A 73 -64.20 22.66 -1.62
CA GLY A 73 -63.75 24.06 -1.63
C GLY A 73 -62.35 24.27 -1.05
N PRO A 74 -61.93 25.54 -0.82
CA PRO A 74 -60.61 25.89 -0.27
C PRO A 74 -60.50 25.59 1.23
N ILE A 75 -59.38 24.98 1.62
CA ILE A 75 -59.09 24.46 2.95
C ILE A 75 -57.72 24.97 3.40
N GLY A 76 -57.63 25.58 4.58
CA GLY A 76 -56.36 26.10 5.11
C GLY A 76 -55.48 24.99 5.69
N ILE A 77 -54.16 25.13 5.59
CA ILE A 77 -53.19 24.26 6.28
C ILE A 77 -52.59 25.02 7.48
N PRO A 78 -52.39 24.35 8.64
CA PRO A 78 -52.77 22.97 8.93
C PRO A 78 -54.29 22.77 9.02
N LEU A 79 -54.75 21.57 8.63
CA LEU A 79 -56.16 21.20 8.65
C LEU A 79 -56.71 21.30 10.07
N ASN A 80 -57.89 21.91 10.21
CA ASN A 80 -58.64 21.77 11.45
C ASN A 80 -59.50 20.49 11.44
N GLU A 81 -60.02 20.12 12.59
CA GLU A 81 -60.82 18.91 12.80
C GLU A 81 -62.05 18.87 11.88
N VAL A 82 -62.70 20.02 11.67
CA VAL A 82 -63.88 20.16 10.80
C VAL A 82 -63.55 19.85 9.34
N GLN A 83 -62.45 20.40 8.84
CA GLN A 83 -61.98 20.17 7.46
C GLN A 83 -61.56 18.72 7.24
N SER A 84 -61.01 18.07 8.27
CA SER A 84 -60.61 16.66 8.22
C SER A 84 -61.83 15.74 8.09
N SER A 85 -62.89 15.99 8.87
CA SER A 85 -64.13 15.20 8.81
C SER A 85 -64.85 15.33 7.47
N MET A 86 -64.91 16.54 6.89
CA MET A 86 -65.53 16.76 5.57
C MET A 86 -64.85 15.94 4.46
N ILE A 87 -63.52 15.81 4.51
CA ILE A 87 -62.77 15.00 3.53
C ILE A 87 -63.13 13.51 3.67
N ILE A 88 -63.25 13.00 4.89
CA ILE A 88 -63.55 11.58 5.17
C ILE A 88 -64.96 11.22 4.71
N GLU A 89 -65.97 12.04 5.04
CA GLU A 89 -67.35 11.78 4.62
C GLU A 89 -67.52 11.80 3.10
N SER A 90 -66.76 12.64 2.41
CA SER A 90 -66.83 12.80 0.95
C SER A 90 -66.13 11.67 0.18
N SER A 91 -65.41 10.76 0.83
CA SER A 91 -64.45 9.84 0.17
C SER A 91 -64.80 8.34 0.21
N ALA A 92 -66.00 7.92 0.64
CA ALA A 92 -66.35 6.49 0.69
C ALA A 92 -66.84 5.91 -0.67
N PRO A 93 -66.16 4.93 -1.29
CA PRO A 93 -66.60 4.27 -2.51
C PRO A 93 -67.19 2.86 -2.26
N GLY A 94 -68.42 2.62 -2.74
CA GLY A 94 -68.86 1.35 -3.33
C GLY A 94 -68.80 0.05 -2.52
N ILE A 95 -69.56 -0.04 -1.41
CA ILE A 95 -69.79 -1.29 -0.68
C ILE A 95 -71.28 -1.68 -0.79
N ILE A 96 -71.58 -2.82 -1.42
CA ILE A 96 -72.94 -3.39 -1.51
C ILE A 96 -73.20 -4.25 -0.26
N VAL A 97 -74.26 -3.92 0.47
CA VAL A 97 -74.77 -4.69 1.61
C VAL A 97 -75.64 -5.82 1.07
N ASP A 98 -75.30 -7.08 1.40
CA ASP A 98 -76.25 -8.19 1.31
C ASP A 98 -77.13 -8.15 2.57
N THR A 99 -78.41 -7.81 2.41
CA THR A 99 -79.29 -7.32 3.48
C THR A 99 -79.73 -8.36 4.48
N ASP A 100 -79.49 -9.65 4.25
CA ASP A 100 -80.24 -10.68 4.96
C ASP A 100 -79.52 -11.32 6.15
N GLN A 101 -78.23 -11.02 6.39
CA GLN A 101 -77.54 -11.59 7.56
C GLN A 101 -76.59 -10.65 8.33
N GLY A 102 -76.36 -9.41 7.89
CA GLY A 102 -75.51 -8.46 8.63
C GLY A 102 -74.07 -8.93 8.89
N ILE A 103 -73.64 -10.03 8.26
CA ILE A 103 -72.30 -10.58 8.36
C ILE A 103 -71.59 -10.27 7.04
N TRP A 104 -70.61 -9.38 7.12
CA TRP A 104 -69.68 -9.07 6.04
C TRP A 104 -68.88 -10.32 5.68
N LYS A 105 -69.02 -10.82 4.45
CA LYS A 105 -68.18 -11.92 3.92
C LYS A 105 -67.25 -11.36 2.85
N PHE A 106 -65.96 -11.64 3.00
CA PHE A 106 -64.95 -11.32 1.99
C PHE A 106 -65.28 -12.07 0.69
N PRO A 107 -65.49 -11.38 -0.46
CA PRO A 107 -65.88 -12.02 -1.72
C PRO A 107 -64.65 -12.60 -2.42
N GLY A 108 -64.01 -13.59 -1.78
CA GLY A 108 -62.73 -14.16 -2.19
C GLY A 108 -62.70 -14.68 -3.63
N GLU A 109 -63.82 -15.20 -4.15
CA GLU A 109 -63.92 -15.69 -5.53
C GLU A 109 -63.71 -14.58 -6.57
N ARG A 110 -64.30 -13.38 -6.35
CA ARG A 110 -64.14 -12.25 -7.29
C ARG A 110 -62.72 -11.69 -7.29
N TYR A 111 -62.09 -11.64 -6.12
CA TYR A 111 -60.69 -11.26 -6.01
C TYR A 111 -59.77 -12.31 -6.66
N THR A 112 -60.09 -13.60 -6.52
CA THR A 112 -59.37 -14.69 -7.17
C THR A 112 -59.49 -14.63 -8.69
N ASP A 113 -60.67 -14.33 -9.22
CA ASP A 113 -60.87 -14.16 -10.66
C ASP A 113 -60.14 -12.93 -11.21
N ALA A 114 -60.22 -11.80 -10.52
CA ALA A 114 -59.46 -10.59 -10.89
C ALA A 114 -57.95 -10.86 -10.85
N PHE A 115 -57.49 -11.57 -9.82
CA PHE A 115 -56.09 -11.99 -9.67
C PHE A 115 -55.65 -12.91 -10.80
N ALA A 116 -56.44 -13.95 -11.10
CA ALA A 116 -56.17 -14.91 -12.17
C ALA A 116 -56.15 -14.25 -13.56
N ASN A 117 -56.96 -13.22 -13.79
CA ASN A 117 -57.03 -12.52 -15.08
C ASN A 117 -55.99 -11.40 -15.27
N GLU A 118 -55.29 -10.96 -14.21
CA GLU A 118 -54.25 -9.92 -14.32
C GLU A 118 -53.00 -10.45 -15.05
N SER A 119 -52.78 -10.05 -16.29
CA SER A 119 -51.66 -10.56 -17.11
C SER A 119 -50.24 -10.24 -16.57
N SER A 120 -50.11 -9.25 -15.69
CA SER A 120 -48.84 -8.82 -15.12
C SER A 120 -48.58 -9.42 -13.74
N ASN A 121 -47.60 -10.32 -13.67
CA ASN A 121 -47.12 -10.89 -12.42
C ASN A 121 -46.59 -9.83 -11.44
N HIS A 122 -46.02 -8.73 -11.95
CA HIS A 122 -45.60 -7.59 -11.12
C HIS A 122 -46.80 -6.93 -10.42
N TRP A 123 -47.89 -6.68 -11.15
CA TRP A 123 -49.10 -6.08 -10.60
C TRP A 123 -49.78 -7.01 -9.60
N ARG A 124 -49.89 -8.31 -9.92
CA ARG A 124 -50.38 -9.34 -8.99
C ARG A 124 -49.64 -9.29 -7.64
N SER A 125 -48.31 -9.26 -7.66
CA SER A 125 -47.52 -9.23 -6.43
C SER A 125 -47.69 -7.94 -5.65
N ARG A 126 -47.59 -6.78 -6.33
CA ARG A 126 -47.75 -5.49 -5.65
C ARG A 126 -49.13 -5.35 -5.03
N TRP A 127 -50.14 -5.84 -5.73
CA TRP A 127 -51.51 -5.83 -5.25
C TRP A 127 -51.70 -6.73 -4.02
N LEU A 128 -51.14 -7.96 -4.05
CA LEU A 128 -51.12 -8.83 -2.87
C LEU A 128 -50.38 -8.22 -1.69
N ASP A 129 -49.24 -7.57 -1.92
CA ASP A 129 -48.47 -6.94 -0.84
C ASP A 129 -49.28 -5.81 -0.18
N GLN A 130 -49.95 -4.98 -0.98
CA GLN A 130 -50.80 -3.90 -0.48
C GLN A 130 -52.03 -4.43 0.26
N MET A 131 -52.71 -5.45 -0.29
CA MET A 131 -53.85 -6.09 0.36
C MET A 131 -53.45 -6.79 1.66
N LEU A 132 -52.31 -7.48 1.68
CA LEU A 132 -51.81 -8.17 2.86
C LEU A 132 -51.46 -7.19 3.97
N VAL A 133 -50.81 -6.06 3.65
CA VAL A 133 -50.54 -5.00 4.63
C VAL A 133 -51.84 -4.43 5.18
N ALA A 134 -52.79 -4.07 4.31
CA ALA A 134 -54.08 -3.52 4.74
C ALA A 134 -54.86 -4.50 5.63
N ALA A 135 -54.94 -5.78 5.23
CA ALA A 135 -55.63 -6.83 5.97
C ALA A 135 -54.96 -7.15 7.32
N THR A 136 -53.63 -7.14 7.36
CA THR A 136 -52.88 -7.34 8.61
C THR A 136 -53.13 -6.18 9.57
N SER A 137 -53.13 -4.93 9.07
CA SER A 137 -53.40 -3.74 9.87
C SER A 137 -54.85 -3.69 10.38
N SER A 138 -55.82 -4.24 9.63
CA SER A 138 -57.21 -4.31 10.04
C SER A 138 -57.55 -5.56 10.87
N GLY A 139 -56.61 -6.50 11.04
CA GLY A 139 -56.84 -7.77 11.73
C GLY A 139 -57.75 -8.76 10.97
N ASP A 140 -57.86 -8.63 9.65
CA ASP A 140 -58.70 -9.50 8.82
C ASP A 140 -57.93 -10.79 8.44
N SER A 141 -58.05 -11.82 9.28
CA SER A 141 -57.37 -13.10 9.08
C SER A 141 -57.78 -13.83 7.81
N THR A 142 -59.00 -13.60 7.31
CA THR A 142 -59.51 -14.28 6.10
C THR A 142 -58.81 -13.75 4.85
N VAL A 143 -58.63 -12.43 4.75
CA VAL A 143 -57.92 -11.80 3.63
C VAL A 143 -56.42 -12.07 3.71
N VAL A 144 -55.85 -12.12 4.92
CA VAL A 144 -54.45 -12.52 5.13
C VAL A 144 -54.21 -13.94 4.61
N GLU A 145 -55.03 -14.91 5.00
CA GLU A 145 -54.90 -16.30 4.55
C GLU A 145 -55.08 -16.42 3.02
N TRP A 146 -56.05 -15.72 2.45
CA TRP A 146 -56.23 -15.68 0.99
C TRP A 146 -55.00 -15.10 0.27
N CYS A 147 -54.44 -13.99 0.76
CA CYS A 147 -53.24 -13.38 0.18
C CYS A 147 -52.04 -14.34 0.23
N ILE A 148 -51.90 -15.12 1.30
CA ILE A 148 -50.86 -16.14 1.43
C ILE A 148 -51.05 -17.25 0.40
N ILE A 149 -52.27 -17.80 0.27
CA ILE A 149 -52.61 -18.84 -0.71
C ILE A 149 -52.32 -18.38 -2.14
N GLN A 150 -52.72 -17.15 -2.51
CA GLN A 150 -52.46 -16.63 -3.86
C GLN A 150 -50.97 -16.38 -4.11
N ARG A 151 -50.23 -15.95 -3.08
CA ARG A 151 -48.78 -15.79 -3.17
C ARG A 151 -48.08 -17.14 -3.40
N GLU A 152 -48.60 -18.22 -2.82
CA GLU A 152 -48.12 -19.57 -3.07
C GLU A 152 -48.50 -20.08 -4.47
N ALA A 153 -49.74 -19.86 -4.91
CA ALA A 153 -50.17 -20.21 -6.26
C ALA A 153 -49.38 -19.49 -7.37
N MET A 154 -48.95 -18.24 -7.14
CA MET A 154 -48.03 -17.54 -8.04
C MET A 154 -46.69 -18.25 -8.21
N LEU A 155 -46.23 -19.00 -7.20
CA LEU A 155 -44.97 -19.74 -7.26
C LEU A 155 -45.06 -20.93 -8.19
N ASP A 156 -46.21 -21.59 -8.26
CA ASP A 156 -46.43 -22.70 -9.17
C ASP A 156 -46.44 -22.22 -10.65
N ILE A 157 -46.85 -20.97 -10.88
CA ILE A 157 -46.80 -20.33 -12.19
C ILE A 157 -45.34 -19.98 -12.60
N LEU A 158 -44.38 -19.92 -11.67
CA LEU A 158 -42.97 -19.59 -11.94
C LEU A 158 -42.27 -20.60 -12.87
N GLN A 159 -42.85 -21.77 -13.11
CA GLN A 159 -42.37 -22.70 -14.15
C GLN A 159 -42.33 -22.03 -15.54
N THR A 160 -43.18 -21.02 -15.78
CA THR A 160 -43.36 -20.34 -17.08
C THR A 160 -42.67 -18.98 -17.19
N LEU A 161 -41.78 -18.62 -16.24
CA LEU A 161 -41.11 -17.32 -16.15
C LEU A 161 -40.56 -16.81 -17.50
N LYS A 162 -40.98 -15.59 -17.89
CA LYS A 162 -40.33 -14.78 -18.94
C LYS A 162 -39.32 -13.84 -18.30
N THR A 163 -38.39 -13.30 -19.07
CA THR A 163 -37.33 -12.38 -18.61
C THR A 163 -37.86 -11.16 -17.86
N LYS A 164 -39.08 -10.72 -18.14
CA LYS A 164 -39.76 -9.60 -17.46
C LYS A 164 -40.30 -9.92 -16.06
N ASP A 165 -40.43 -11.21 -15.73
CA ASP A 165 -40.94 -11.68 -14.43
C ASP A 165 -39.80 -11.84 -13.39
N VAL A 166 -38.59 -11.47 -13.78
CA VAL A 166 -37.36 -11.66 -13.01
C VAL A 166 -37.26 -10.70 -11.82
N GLU A 167 -37.75 -9.46 -11.95
CA GLU A 167 -37.87 -8.52 -10.83
C GLU A 167 -38.82 -9.01 -9.72
N LEU A 168 -39.89 -9.71 -10.12
CA LEU A 168 -40.82 -10.31 -9.18
C LEU A 168 -40.15 -11.39 -8.34
N VAL A 169 -39.41 -12.30 -8.98
CA VAL A 169 -38.67 -13.36 -8.29
C VAL A 169 -37.69 -12.74 -7.29
N VAL A 170 -37.00 -11.67 -7.67
CA VAL A 170 -36.10 -10.94 -6.78
C VAL A 170 -36.84 -10.31 -5.60
N SER A 171 -37.98 -9.66 -5.81
CA SER A 171 -38.79 -9.08 -4.73
C SER A 171 -39.23 -10.17 -3.74
N LEU A 172 -39.71 -11.29 -4.28
CA LEU A 172 -40.15 -12.44 -3.50
C LEU A 172 -39.00 -13.09 -2.73
N LEU A 173 -37.82 -13.22 -3.31
CA LEU A 173 -36.64 -13.75 -2.62
C LEU A 173 -36.18 -12.80 -1.51
N ARG A 174 -36.18 -11.48 -1.78
CA ARG A 174 -35.86 -10.46 -0.77
C ARG A 174 -36.84 -10.43 0.39
N SER A 175 -38.08 -10.89 0.21
CA SER A 175 -39.09 -10.94 1.26
C SER A 175 -39.00 -12.20 2.14
N LYS A 176 -38.04 -13.10 1.91
CA LYS A 176 -37.85 -14.31 2.73
C LYS A 176 -36.73 -14.10 3.74
N ASN A 177 -36.92 -14.61 4.96
CA ASN A 177 -35.93 -14.54 6.04
C ASN A 177 -34.64 -15.31 5.71
N ASP A 178 -34.74 -16.33 4.86
CA ASP A 178 -33.61 -17.08 4.31
C ASP A 178 -33.85 -17.30 2.80
N PRO A 179 -33.48 -16.31 1.96
CA PRO A 179 -33.68 -16.37 0.52
C PRO A 179 -32.97 -17.55 -0.12
N THR A 180 -31.81 -17.93 0.42
CA THR A 180 -30.96 -19.00 -0.12
C THR A 180 -31.54 -20.37 0.20
N HIS A 181 -32.00 -20.62 1.43
CA HIS A 181 -32.74 -21.84 1.77
C HIS A 181 -34.04 -21.94 0.97
N TYR A 182 -34.76 -20.82 0.81
CA TYR A 182 -35.98 -20.77 0.03
C TYR A 182 -35.74 -21.06 -1.46
N LEU A 183 -34.71 -20.47 -2.06
CA LEU A 183 -34.23 -20.81 -3.41
C LEU A 183 -33.93 -22.30 -3.50
N ARG A 184 -33.15 -22.82 -2.55
CA ARG A 184 -32.69 -24.22 -2.52
C ARG A 184 -33.85 -25.21 -2.35
N HIS A 185 -34.91 -24.88 -1.63
CA HIS A 185 -36.06 -25.77 -1.44
C HIS A 185 -37.10 -25.67 -2.57
N THR A 186 -37.32 -24.46 -3.10
CA THR A 186 -38.38 -24.18 -4.09
C THR A 186 -37.89 -24.47 -5.52
N PHE A 187 -36.65 -24.13 -5.86
CA PHE A 187 -36.11 -24.31 -7.22
C PHE A 187 -35.56 -25.72 -7.49
N VAL A 188 -35.39 -26.57 -6.47
CA VAL A 188 -35.00 -27.99 -6.66
C VAL A 188 -35.98 -28.75 -7.56
N ARG A 189 -37.21 -28.25 -7.73
CA ARG A 189 -38.24 -28.86 -8.57
C ARG A 189 -38.29 -28.35 -10.02
N VAL A 190 -37.53 -27.31 -10.40
CA VAL A 190 -37.65 -26.65 -11.71
C VAL A 190 -36.35 -26.73 -12.49
N ALA A 191 -36.37 -27.36 -13.67
CA ALA A 191 -35.25 -27.32 -14.61
C ALA A 191 -35.09 -25.89 -15.16
N ILE A 192 -34.08 -25.16 -14.68
CA ILE A 192 -33.80 -23.78 -15.11
C ILE A 192 -33.05 -23.83 -16.45
N SER A 193 -33.51 -23.10 -17.45
CA SER A 193 -32.73 -22.91 -18.69
C SER A 193 -31.58 -21.93 -18.46
N ILE A 194 -30.46 -22.13 -19.15
CA ILE A 194 -29.25 -21.26 -19.08
C ILE A 194 -29.61 -19.76 -19.28
N SER A 195 -30.58 -19.46 -20.13
CA SER A 195 -31.09 -18.10 -20.36
C SER A 195 -31.71 -17.43 -19.12
N LYS A 196 -32.37 -18.20 -18.23
CA LYS A 196 -32.97 -17.69 -16.99
C LYS A 196 -31.92 -17.47 -15.91
N LEU A 197 -30.88 -18.31 -15.87
CA LEU A 197 -29.74 -18.14 -14.98
C LEU A 197 -28.96 -16.86 -15.33
N THR A 198 -28.82 -16.58 -16.63
CA THR A 198 -28.18 -15.35 -17.14
C THR A 198 -28.93 -14.09 -16.68
N ALA A 199 -30.28 -14.09 -16.76
CA ALA A 199 -31.10 -12.96 -16.31
C ALA A 199 -31.03 -12.75 -14.79
N LEU A 200 -30.89 -13.81 -13.98
CA LEU A 200 -30.64 -13.69 -12.55
C LEU A 200 -29.27 -13.08 -12.23
N LEU A 201 -28.25 -13.38 -13.04
CA LEU A 201 -26.91 -12.81 -12.92
C LEU A 201 -26.87 -11.32 -13.32
N ASP A 202 -27.70 -10.88 -14.26
CA ASP A 202 -27.84 -9.47 -14.65
C ASP A 202 -28.36 -8.57 -13.51
N LEU A 203 -29.04 -9.15 -12.52
CA LEU A 203 -29.62 -8.42 -11.39
C LEU A 203 -28.68 -8.27 -10.20
N TYR A 204 -27.57 -9.00 -10.17
CA TYR A 204 -26.57 -8.84 -9.11
C TYR A 204 -25.60 -7.73 -9.52
N PRO A 205 -25.71 -6.51 -8.95
CA PRO A 205 -24.84 -5.43 -9.35
C PRO A 205 -23.40 -5.77 -9.00
N ALA A 206 -22.53 -5.78 -10.01
CA ALA A 206 -21.08 -5.93 -9.83
C ALA A 206 -20.47 -4.88 -8.88
N SER A 207 -21.17 -3.77 -8.65
CA SER A 207 -20.68 -2.62 -7.89
C SER A 207 -20.98 -2.66 -6.39
N GLY A 208 -21.60 -3.69 -5.82
CA GLY A 208 -21.86 -3.75 -4.36
C GLY A 208 -22.70 -2.58 -3.81
N LYS A 209 -23.19 -1.66 -4.67
CA LYS A 209 -24.12 -0.59 -4.34
C LYS A 209 -25.53 -1.21 -4.23
N CYS A 210 -25.70 -2.18 -3.35
CA CYS A 210 -27.01 -2.41 -2.79
C CYS A 210 -27.31 -1.20 -1.91
N GLY A 211 -28.31 -0.41 -2.31
CA GLY A 211 -28.88 0.63 -1.46
C GLY A 211 -29.17 0.05 -0.08
N ARG A 212 -28.93 0.86 0.96
CA ARG A 212 -29.11 0.49 2.37
C ARG A 212 -30.33 -0.42 2.54
N PRO A 213 -30.18 -1.62 3.12
CA PRO A 213 -31.35 -2.43 3.43
C PRO A 213 -32.19 -1.67 4.45
N PHE A 214 -33.44 -1.37 4.10
CA PHE A 214 -34.43 -0.86 5.05
C PHE A 214 -34.58 -1.90 6.16
N SER A 215 -34.20 -1.55 7.37
CA SER A 215 -34.59 -2.26 8.58
C SER A 215 -35.50 -1.35 9.39
N LEU A 216 -36.80 -1.64 9.36
CA LEU A 216 -37.70 -1.23 10.42
C LEU A 216 -37.47 -2.22 11.58
N HIS A 217 -36.63 -1.80 12.53
CA HIS A 217 -36.48 -2.34 13.88
C HIS A 217 -35.72 -3.68 14.06
N GLY A 218 -34.52 -3.81 13.49
CA GLY A 218 -33.54 -4.79 13.94
C GLY A 218 -32.11 -4.38 13.60
N ARG A 219 -31.14 -4.60 14.50
CA ARG A 219 -29.72 -4.42 14.15
C ARG A 219 -29.43 -5.22 12.87
N PRO A 220 -28.87 -4.62 11.81
CA PRO A 220 -28.55 -5.36 10.59
C PRO A 220 -27.53 -6.44 10.94
N GLN A 221 -27.93 -7.71 10.80
CA GLN A 221 -26.94 -8.78 10.69
C GLN A 221 -26.07 -8.44 9.48
N LYS A 222 -24.76 -8.31 9.71
CA LYS A 222 -23.77 -8.15 8.64
C LYS A 222 -23.74 -9.46 7.85
N THR A 223 -24.72 -9.68 6.98
CA THR A 223 -24.62 -10.73 5.95
C THR A 223 -23.39 -10.39 5.11
N SER A 224 -22.46 -11.34 5.03
CA SER A 224 -21.21 -11.15 4.32
C SER A 224 -21.53 -10.92 2.85
N MET A 225 -21.09 -9.78 2.27
CA MET A 225 -21.35 -9.42 0.86
C MET A 225 -20.95 -10.48 -0.18
N ASN A 226 -20.24 -11.53 0.22
CA ASN A 226 -19.73 -12.57 -0.65
C ASN A 226 -20.60 -13.84 -0.69
N GLU A 227 -21.54 -14.03 0.25
CA GLU A 227 -22.45 -15.17 0.22
C GLU A 227 -23.19 -15.29 -1.13
N PRO A 228 -23.68 -14.20 -1.73
CA PRO A 228 -24.38 -14.30 -3.00
C PRO A 228 -23.52 -14.80 -4.17
N VAL A 229 -22.23 -14.40 -4.22
CA VAL A 229 -21.32 -14.84 -5.30
C VAL A 229 -21.06 -16.33 -5.16
N ILE A 230 -20.85 -16.81 -3.93
CA ILE A 230 -20.66 -18.24 -3.64
C ILE A 230 -21.92 -19.04 -3.97
N ASP A 231 -23.10 -18.54 -3.63
CA ASP A 231 -24.38 -19.18 -3.96
C ASP A 231 -24.59 -19.28 -5.48
N VAL A 232 -24.25 -18.23 -6.21
CA VAL A 232 -24.24 -18.23 -7.69
C VAL A 232 -23.29 -19.29 -8.23
N ILE A 233 -22.07 -19.38 -7.72
CA ILE A 233 -21.09 -20.39 -8.15
C ILE A 233 -21.63 -21.80 -7.89
N HIS A 234 -22.21 -22.05 -6.71
CA HIS A 234 -22.85 -23.34 -6.40
C HIS A 234 -24.00 -23.67 -7.36
N LEU A 235 -24.82 -22.69 -7.74
CA LEU A 235 -25.88 -22.88 -8.73
C LEU A 235 -25.29 -23.21 -10.11
N CYS A 236 -24.30 -22.45 -10.57
CA CYS A 236 -23.65 -22.71 -11.85
C CYS A 236 -23.04 -24.11 -11.91
N ILE A 237 -22.34 -24.54 -10.86
CA ILE A 237 -21.78 -25.90 -10.76
C ILE A 237 -22.89 -26.95 -10.79
N ARG A 238 -23.99 -26.73 -10.05
CA ARG A 238 -25.11 -27.68 -9.96
C ARG A 238 -25.81 -27.89 -11.29
N TYR A 239 -25.89 -26.85 -12.12
CA TYR A 239 -26.59 -26.87 -13.40
C TYR A 239 -25.65 -26.97 -14.61
N ASP A 240 -24.37 -27.33 -14.39
CA ASP A 240 -23.35 -27.46 -15.43
C ASP A 240 -23.19 -26.21 -16.31
N ALA A 241 -23.39 -25.03 -15.72
CA ALA A 241 -23.30 -23.72 -16.36
C ALA A 241 -21.97 -23.03 -16.05
N SER A 242 -20.86 -23.76 -16.23
CA SER A 242 -19.51 -23.29 -15.86
C SER A 242 -19.09 -21.99 -16.56
N ASP A 243 -19.53 -21.72 -17.79
CA ASP A 243 -19.25 -20.46 -18.51
C ASP A 243 -19.83 -19.22 -17.80
N MET A 244 -20.92 -19.41 -17.05
CA MET A 244 -21.55 -18.33 -16.27
C MET A 244 -20.70 -17.93 -15.06
N ILE A 245 -19.90 -18.85 -14.52
CA ILE A 245 -18.93 -18.54 -13.45
C ILE A 245 -17.90 -17.53 -13.96
N LYS A 246 -17.31 -17.81 -15.13
CA LYS A 246 -16.34 -16.91 -15.78
C LYS A 246 -16.96 -15.55 -16.07
N THR A 247 -18.18 -15.54 -16.60
CA THR A 247 -18.93 -14.30 -16.90
C THR A 247 -19.17 -13.48 -15.64
N GLN A 248 -19.54 -14.13 -14.53
CA GLN A 248 -19.75 -13.45 -13.26
C GLN A 248 -18.46 -12.81 -12.74
N PHE A 249 -17.33 -13.51 -12.81
CA PHE A 249 -16.05 -12.95 -12.37
C PHE A 249 -15.54 -11.83 -13.27
N LEU A 250 -15.78 -11.90 -14.58
CA LEU A 250 -15.50 -10.81 -15.50
C LEU A 250 -16.32 -9.56 -15.15
N ARG A 251 -17.61 -9.72 -14.87
CA ARG A 251 -18.46 -8.60 -14.42
C ARG A 251 -17.99 -8.00 -13.12
N MET A 252 -17.61 -8.83 -12.14
CA MET A 252 -17.03 -8.35 -10.88
C MET A 252 -15.75 -7.55 -11.10
N TRP A 253 -14.92 -7.96 -12.06
CA TRP A 253 -13.73 -7.23 -12.46
C TRP A 253 -14.06 -5.88 -13.12
N GLU A 254 -14.91 -5.88 -14.13
CA GLU A 254 -15.36 -4.68 -14.85
C GLU A 254 -15.98 -3.66 -13.89
N GLY A 255 -16.88 -4.11 -13.02
CA GLY A 255 -17.50 -3.29 -11.99
C GLY A 255 -16.48 -2.67 -11.04
N ARG A 256 -15.41 -3.39 -10.72
CA ARG A 256 -14.30 -2.84 -9.93
C ARG A 256 -13.49 -1.81 -10.71
N THR A 257 -13.10 -2.10 -11.94
CA THR A 257 -12.30 -1.14 -12.74
C THR A 257 -13.02 0.20 -12.90
N ALA A 258 -14.35 0.17 -13.05
CA ALA A 258 -15.19 1.38 -13.04
C ALA A 258 -15.22 2.09 -11.67
N GLN A 259 -15.15 1.35 -10.57
CA GLN A 259 -15.11 1.93 -9.21
C GLN A 259 -13.77 2.53 -8.85
N ASP A 260 -12.66 1.89 -9.18
CA ASP A 260 -11.32 2.40 -8.85
C ASP A 260 -11.05 3.75 -9.55
N ALA A 261 -11.72 4.02 -10.68
CA ALA A 261 -11.75 5.34 -11.31
C ALA A 261 -12.38 6.44 -10.43
N THR A 262 -13.24 6.05 -9.49
CA THR A 262 -13.97 6.97 -8.60
C THR A 262 -13.45 6.91 -7.16
N TYR A 263 -13.01 5.74 -6.68
CA TYR A 263 -12.60 5.47 -5.29
C TYR A 263 -11.52 4.36 -5.19
N PRO A 264 -10.22 4.69 -5.27
CA PRO A 264 -9.14 3.70 -5.44
C PRO A 264 -8.80 2.81 -4.22
N GLN A 265 -9.59 2.81 -3.13
CA GLN A 265 -9.10 2.36 -1.81
C GLN A 265 -9.78 1.13 -1.19
N GLN A 266 -10.94 0.62 -1.67
CA GLN A 266 -11.76 -0.33 -0.89
C GLN A 266 -12.22 -1.69 -1.47
N PRO A 267 -11.95 -2.13 -2.73
CA PRO A 267 -12.53 -3.39 -3.20
C PRO A 267 -11.73 -4.69 -2.90
N ALA A 268 -10.52 -4.64 -2.33
CA ALA A 268 -9.72 -5.85 -2.14
C ALA A 268 -10.35 -6.88 -1.18
N VAL A 269 -11.17 -6.42 -0.22
CA VAL A 269 -11.73 -7.26 0.84
C VAL A 269 -12.70 -8.32 0.30
N SER A 270 -13.47 -8.02 -0.74
CA SER A 270 -14.40 -9.00 -1.33
C SER A 270 -13.64 -10.13 -2.02
N TYR A 271 -12.61 -9.80 -2.79
CA TYR A 271 -11.72 -10.77 -3.45
C TYR A 271 -10.97 -11.64 -2.43
N VAL A 272 -10.37 -11.03 -1.39
CA VAL A 272 -9.65 -11.76 -0.32
C VAL A 272 -10.54 -12.82 0.33
N ARG A 273 -11.74 -12.43 0.76
CA ARG A 273 -12.68 -13.36 1.39
C ARG A 273 -13.22 -14.44 0.43
N LEU A 274 -13.27 -14.16 -0.87
CA LEU A 274 -13.64 -15.17 -1.86
C LEU A 274 -12.49 -16.15 -2.10
N LEU A 275 -11.24 -15.68 -2.10
CA LEU A 275 -10.04 -16.53 -2.18
C LEU A 275 -9.97 -17.54 -1.04
N ASP A 276 -10.40 -17.18 0.16
CA ASP A 276 -10.39 -18.09 1.31
C ASP A 276 -11.39 -19.25 1.17
N ARG A 277 -12.42 -19.10 0.33
CA ARG A 277 -13.53 -20.07 0.21
C ARG A 277 -13.54 -20.81 -1.12
N LEU A 278 -13.15 -20.14 -2.20
CA LEU A 278 -13.30 -20.67 -3.56
C LEU A 278 -12.48 -21.94 -3.81
N PRO A 279 -11.21 -22.08 -3.34
CA PRO A 279 -10.42 -23.30 -3.55
C PRO A 279 -11.14 -24.56 -3.06
N ALA A 280 -11.69 -24.53 -1.84
CA ALA A 280 -12.43 -25.66 -1.27
C ALA A 280 -13.72 -26.00 -2.05
N ILE A 281 -14.33 -25.02 -2.71
CA ILE A 281 -15.53 -25.25 -3.53
C ILE A 281 -15.18 -25.95 -4.85
N ILE A 282 -13.99 -25.65 -5.41
CA ILE A 282 -13.59 -26.11 -6.75
C ILE A 282 -12.65 -27.31 -6.74
N GLU A 283 -12.09 -27.70 -5.59
CA GLU A 283 -11.09 -28.77 -5.45
C GLU A 283 -11.51 -30.05 -6.18
N ASP A 284 -12.74 -30.52 -5.92
CA ASP A 284 -13.31 -31.75 -6.50
C ASP A 284 -14.17 -31.51 -7.75
N LYS A 285 -14.01 -30.39 -8.44
CA LYS A 285 -14.84 -30.02 -9.60
C LYS A 285 -14.14 -30.31 -10.93
N THR A 286 -14.94 -30.32 -12.00
CA THR A 286 -14.48 -30.59 -13.36
C THR A 286 -13.43 -29.57 -13.80
N PRO A 287 -12.51 -29.92 -14.73
CA PRO A 287 -11.53 -28.99 -15.28
C PRO A 287 -12.17 -27.71 -15.82
N GLN A 288 -13.33 -27.82 -16.48
CA GLN A 288 -14.06 -26.67 -17.01
C GLN A 288 -14.49 -25.66 -15.91
N VAL A 289 -14.90 -26.13 -14.74
CA VAL A 289 -15.21 -25.25 -13.59
C VAL A 289 -13.93 -24.57 -13.08
N LYS A 290 -12.82 -25.30 -12.99
CA LYS A 290 -11.52 -24.75 -12.56
C LYS A 290 -11.03 -23.68 -13.56
N ASP A 291 -11.13 -23.94 -14.85
CA ASP A 291 -10.78 -23.01 -15.93
C ASP A 291 -11.64 -21.74 -15.89
N SER A 292 -12.95 -21.88 -15.62
CA SER A 292 -13.84 -20.72 -15.43
C SER A 292 -13.49 -19.88 -14.19
N CYS A 293 -12.95 -20.51 -13.14
CA CYS A 293 -12.46 -19.80 -11.96
C CYS A 293 -11.05 -19.23 -12.13
N ALA A 294 -10.25 -19.68 -13.09
CA ALA A 294 -8.88 -19.21 -13.30
C ALA A 294 -8.81 -17.69 -13.48
N VAL A 295 -9.76 -17.11 -14.24
CA VAL A 295 -9.88 -15.67 -14.45
C VAL A 295 -10.04 -14.89 -13.14
N PHE A 296 -10.76 -15.45 -12.16
CA PHE A 296 -10.89 -14.82 -10.84
C PHE A 296 -9.56 -14.78 -10.11
N PHE A 297 -8.80 -15.87 -10.09
CA PHE A 297 -7.51 -15.92 -9.40
C PHE A 297 -6.48 -14.97 -10.03
N GLU A 298 -6.46 -14.87 -11.37
CA GLU A 298 -5.63 -13.89 -12.09
C GLU A 298 -5.97 -12.45 -11.67
N HIS A 299 -7.24 -12.09 -11.72
CA HIS A 299 -7.72 -10.77 -11.30
C HIS A 299 -7.47 -10.50 -9.82
N ALA A 300 -7.71 -11.48 -8.95
CA ALA A 300 -7.49 -11.32 -7.52
C ALA A 300 -6.00 -11.03 -7.22
N LEU A 301 -5.09 -11.78 -7.84
CA LEU A 301 -3.65 -11.58 -7.72
C LEU A 301 -3.25 -10.17 -8.18
N GLN A 302 -3.74 -9.75 -9.36
CA GLN A 302 -3.48 -8.42 -9.91
C GLN A 302 -3.85 -7.28 -8.95
N LEU A 303 -4.91 -7.46 -8.16
CA LEU A 303 -5.38 -6.45 -7.21
C LEU A 303 -4.59 -6.40 -5.92
N MET A 304 -3.98 -7.53 -5.55
CA MET A 304 -3.21 -7.66 -4.31
C MET A 304 -1.75 -7.28 -4.50
N LEU A 305 -1.20 -7.43 -5.71
CA LEU A 305 0.19 -7.11 -6.03
C LEU A 305 0.72 -5.75 -5.51
N PRO A 306 0.03 -4.59 -5.67
CA PRO A 306 0.54 -3.32 -5.13
C PRO A 306 0.70 -3.29 -3.61
N LYS A 307 0.02 -4.19 -2.89
CA LYS A 307 0.09 -4.34 -1.44
C LYS A 307 0.33 -5.80 -1.09
N TYR A 308 1.22 -6.46 -1.83
CA TYR A 308 1.44 -7.91 -1.73
C TYR A 308 1.67 -8.35 -0.28
N SER A 309 2.56 -7.67 0.46
CA SER A 309 2.83 -7.95 1.88
C SER A 309 1.60 -7.85 2.77
N SER A 310 0.65 -6.96 2.45
CA SER A 310 -0.62 -6.86 3.20
C SER A 310 -1.58 -8.01 2.94
N TYR A 311 -1.37 -8.77 1.85
CA TYR A 311 -2.27 -9.82 1.39
C TYR A 311 -1.53 -11.14 1.09
N LEU A 312 -0.40 -11.39 1.74
CA LEU A 312 0.52 -12.49 1.42
C LEU A 312 -0.20 -13.84 1.25
N ASN A 313 -0.96 -14.29 2.25
CA ASN A 313 -1.66 -15.57 2.23
C ASN A 313 -2.70 -15.66 1.09
N SER A 314 -3.44 -14.58 0.85
CA SER A 314 -4.48 -14.54 -0.19
C SER A 314 -3.86 -14.49 -1.58
N ALA A 315 -2.75 -13.76 -1.75
CA ALA A 315 -2.01 -13.70 -3.00
C ALA A 315 -1.34 -15.05 -3.33
N GLU A 316 -0.80 -15.75 -2.33
CA GLU A 316 -0.33 -17.14 -2.46
C GLU A 316 -1.44 -18.08 -2.86
N THR A 317 -2.61 -17.98 -2.21
CA THR A 317 -3.79 -18.77 -2.57
C THR A 317 -4.21 -18.51 -4.02
N ALA A 318 -4.18 -17.25 -4.47
CA ALA A 318 -4.45 -16.91 -5.87
C ALA A 318 -3.42 -17.54 -6.81
N LEU A 319 -2.12 -17.36 -6.55
CA LEU A 319 -1.01 -17.96 -7.31
C LEU A 319 -1.13 -19.49 -7.39
N GLN A 320 -1.54 -20.15 -6.32
CA GLN A 320 -1.69 -21.59 -6.26
C GLN A 320 -2.83 -22.13 -7.15
N ASN A 321 -3.84 -21.31 -7.44
CA ASN A 321 -5.01 -21.72 -8.21
C ASN A 321 -5.03 -21.19 -9.66
N ILE A 322 -4.04 -20.40 -10.07
CA ILE A 322 -3.83 -20.03 -11.48
C ILE A 322 -3.24 -21.25 -12.23
N GLN A 323 -3.77 -21.53 -13.42
CA GLN A 323 -3.33 -22.66 -14.25
C GLN A 323 -1.91 -22.47 -14.81
N ASP A 324 -1.61 -21.27 -15.31
CA ASP A 324 -0.29 -20.86 -15.80
C ASP A 324 0.18 -19.55 -15.13
N PRO A 325 0.60 -19.60 -13.85
CA PRO A 325 0.96 -18.40 -13.10
C PRO A 325 2.18 -17.70 -13.71
N ILE A 326 3.11 -18.45 -14.30
CA ILE A 326 4.33 -17.90 -14.91
C ILE A 326 3.98 -17.15 -16.19
N GLY A 327 3.14 -17.72 -17.07
CA GLY A 327 2.69 -17.02 -18.26
C GLY A 327 1.85 -15.80 -17.93
N VAL A 328 1.02 -15.83 -16.87
CA VAL A 328 0.29 -14.66 -16.38
C VAL A 328 1.24 -13.56 -15.92
N LEU A 329 2.19 -13.87 -15.03
CA LEU A 329 3.17 -12.91 -14.52
C LEU A 329 4.08 -12.36 -15.63
N LYS A 330 4.52 -13.23 -16.56
CA LYS A 330 5.31 -12.85 -17.73
C LYS A 330 4.52 -11.94 -18.66
N ARG A 331 3.25 -12.26 -18.94
CA ARG A 331 2.37 -11.38 -19.71
C ARG A 331 2.32 -10.02 -19.05
N TRP A 332 2.16 -9.95 -17.73
CA TRP A 332 2.12 -8.66 -17.08
C TRP A 332 3.47 -7.92 -17.14
N ALA A 333 4.58 -8.59 -16.80
CA ALA A 333 5.93 -8.03 -16.82
C ALA A 333 6.36 -7.54 -18.22
N LEU A 334 6.00 -8.28 -19.29
CA LEU A 334 6.37 -7.99 -20.68
C LEU A 334 5.33 -7.16 -21.44
N THR A 335 4.15 -6.87 -20.89
CA THR A 335 3.18 -5.99 -21.58
C THR A 335 3.68 -4.55 -21.53
N ILE A 336 4.67 -4.26 -22.38
CA ILE A 336 5.20 -2.96 -22.68
C ILE A 336 4.12 -2.22 -23.48
N HIS A 337 3.49 -1.23 -22.83
CA HIS A 337 3.10 0.06 -23.40
C HIS A 337 2.34 0.16 -24.76
N ILE A 338 1.63 -0.86 -25.25
CA ILE A 338 1.02 -0.76 -26.60
C ILE A 338 -0.39 -0.15 -26.68
N ASP A 339 -1.13 0.10 -25.59
CA ASP A 339 -2.46 0.73 -25.73
C ASP A 339 -2.74 1.92 -24.80
N LEU A 340 -2.89 3.07 -25.46
CA LEU A 340 -3.14 4.40 -24.92
C LEU A 340 -4.57 4.64 -24.39
N MET A 341 -5.39 3.59 -24.19
CA MET A 341 -6.81 3.78 -23.84
C MET A 341 -7.36 2.87 -22.71
N SER A 342 -6.52 2.12 -21.98
CA SER A 342 -6.95 1.44 -20.75
C SER A 342 -5.97 1.70 -19.62
N SER A 343 -6.19 2.80 -18.91
CA SER A 343 -5.32 3.35 -17.85
C SER A 343 -5.38 2.59 -16.52
N TYR A 344 -5.86 1.35 -16.48
CA TYR A 344 -6.11 0.64 -15.22
C TYR A 344 -5.29 -0.65 -15.13
N TYR A 345 -4.22 -0.53 -14.34
CA TYR A 345 -3.39 -1.58 -13.72
C TYR A 345 -2.89 -2.68 -14.67
N LYS A 346 -1.77 -2.47 -15.35
CA LYS A 346 -0.93 -3.54 -15.90
C LYS A 346 0.36 -3.60 -15.10
N LEU A 347 0.87 -4.79 -14.77
CA LEU A 347 2.12 -4.97 -14.03
C LEU A 347 3.34 -4.67 -14.93
N THR A 348 3.46 -3.45 -15.41
CA THR A 348 4.63 -3.06 -16.19
C THR A 348 5.87 -3.02 -15.29
N ALA A 349 7.07 -2.95 -15.87
CA ALA A 349 8.26 -2.57 -15.11
C ALA A 349 8.04 -1.29 -14.28
N GLU A 350 7.19 -0.37 -14.76
CA GLU A 350 6.71 0.81 -14.04
C GLU A 350 5.93 0.48 -12.76
N TYR A 351 5.23 -0.65 -12.71
CA TYR A 351 4.46 -1.06 -11.55
C TYR A 351 5.33 -1.62 -10.44
N LEU A 352 6.33 -2.45 -10.78
CA LEU A 352 7.34 -2.85 -9.81
C LEU A 352 8.06 -1.61 -9.24
N LYS A 353 8.24 -0.55 -10.03
CA LYS A 353 8.78 0.75 -9.57
C LYS A 353 7.93 1.45 -8.51
N THR A 354 6.62 1.19 -8.41
CA THR A 354 5.77 1.80 -7.37
C THR A 354 5.73 0.98 -6.07
N MET A 355 6.10 -0.30 -6.13
CA MET A 355 6.17 -1.15 -4.95
C MET A 355 7.37 -0.74 -4.07
N ASP A 356 7.16 -0.78 -2.76
CA ASP A 356 8.23 -0.66 -1.78
C ASP A 356 9.09 -1.94 -1.76
N GLN A 357 10.30 -1.80 -1.23
CA GLN A 357 11.29 -2.88 -1.19
C GLN A 357 10.73 -4.15 -0.53
N GLY A 358 10.09 -4.03 0.64
CA GLY A 358 9.58 -5.18 1.39
C GLY A 358 8.52 -5.94 0.59
N THR A 359 7.62 -5.21 -0.08
CA THR A 359 6.61 -5.82 -0.95
C THR A 359 7.22 -6.58 -2.13
N VAL A 360 8.30 -6.06 -2.74
CA VAL A 360 9.00 -6.75 -3.84
C VAL A 360 9.72 -8.00 -3.34
N GLU A 361 10.34 -7.94 -2.17
CA GLU A 361 11.02 -9.08 -1.55
C GLU A 361 10.05 -10.21 -1.20
N ASP A 362 8.92 -9.88 -0.57
CA ASP A 362 7.89 -10.87 -0.21
C ASP A 362 7.31 -11.53 -1.45
N LEU A 363 7.07 -10.75 -2.52
CA LEU A 363 6.64 -11.29 -3.81
C LEU A 363 7.69 -12.28 -4.35
N ALA A 364 8.97 -11.89 -4.41
CA ALA A 364 10.02 -12.75 -4.95
C ALA A 364 10.17 -14.07 -4.16
N LYS A 365 10.15 -13.99 -2.82
CA LYS A 365 10.19 -15.18 -1.94
C LYS A 365 9.00 -16.09 -2.20
N SER A 366 7.81 -15.52 -2.29
CA SER A 366 6.59 -16.27 -2.49
C SER A 366 6.52 -16.93 -3.89
N LEU A 367 6.98 -16.23 -4.93
CA LEU A 367 7.11 -16.79 -6.28
C LEU A 367 8.11 -17.96 -6.31
N SER A 368 9.27 -17.80 -5.68
CA SER A 368 10.28 -18.86 -5.57
C SER A 368 9.71 -20.09 -4.85
N ASN A 369 9.07 -19.91 -3.69
CA ASN A 369 8.56 -21.01 -2.89
C ASN A 369 7.37 -21.72 -3.56
N THR A 370 6.45 -20.96 -4.14
CA THR A 370 5.18 -21.48 -4.68
C THR A 370 5.31 -22.05 -6.08
N LEU A 371 6.04 -21.36 -6.98
CA LEU A 371 6.05 -21.72 -8.40
C LEU A 371 7.14 -22.71 -8.77
N ARG A 372 8.25 -22.75 -8.03
CA ARG A 372 9.40 -23.60 -8.37
C ARG A 372 9.09 -25.09 -8.30
N SER A 373 8.17 -25.51 -7.43
CA SER A 373 7.67 -26.89 -7.37
C SER A 373 6.71 -27.24 -8.52
N LYS A 374 6.10 -26.23 -9.16
CA LYS A 374 5.14 -26.38 -10.26
C LYS A 374 5.76 -26.30 -11.64
N VAL A 375 6.98 -25.75 -11.74
CA VAL A 375 7.74 -25.62 -12.98
C VAL A 375 8.21 -26.99 -13.44
N THR A 376 7.63 -27.51 -14.53
CA THR A 376 8.00 -28.82 -15.11
C THR A 376 8.86 -28.69 -16.36
N THR A 377 8.81 -27.55 -17.06
CA THR A 377 9.52 -27.35 -18.33
C THR A 377 10.73 -26.42 -18.15
N GLN A 378 11.76 -26.63 -18.96
CA GLN A 378 12.93 -25.73 -18.97
C GLN A 378 12.54 -24.29 -19.36
N GLU A 379 11.57 -24.12 -20.25
CA GLU A 379 11.07 -22.80 -20.64
C GLU A 379 10.39 -22.07 -19.47
N SER A 380 9.46 -22.72 -18.76
CA SER A 380 8.81 -22.11 -17.60
C SER A 380 9.82 -21.80 -16.49
N ARG A 381 10.88 -22.60 -16.34
CA ARG A 381 11.98 -22.32 -15.41
C ARG A 381 12.72 -21.04 -15.78
N ALA A 382 13.11 -20.90 -17.03
CA ALA A 382 13.78 -19.69 -17.51
C ALA A 382 12.91 -18.44 -17.34
N GLN A 383 11.60 -18.56 -17.61
CA GLN A 383 10.65 -17.46 -17.41
C GLN A 383 10.47 -17.08 -15.93
N LEU A 384 10.44 -18.06 -15.01
CA LEU A 384 10.41 -17.78 -13.58
C LEU A 384 11.69 -17.08 -13.12
N GLU A 385 12.86 -17.54 -13.57
CA GLU A 385 14.14 -16.90 -13.27
C GLU A 385 14.19 -15.45 -13.79
N GLU A 386 13.67 -15.19 -14.99
CA GLU A 386 13.54 -13.84 -15.55
C GLU A 386 12.68 -12.93 -14.66
N ILE A 387 11.52 -13.42 -14.18
CA ILE A 387 10.64 -12.66 -13.28
C ILE A 387 11.33 -12.38 -11.93
N LEU A 388 11.98 -13.39 -11.35
CA LEU A 388 12.70 -13.24 -10.08
C LEU A 388 13.87 -12.24 -10.23
N GLU A 389 14.54 -12.22 -11.37
CA GLU A 389 15.59 -11.24 -11.68
C GLU A 389 15.03 -9.82 -11.78
N LEU A 390 13.84 -9.63 -12.36
CA LEU A 390 13.16 -8.32 -12.37
C LEU A 390 12.82 -7.85 -10.95
N CYS A 391 12.33 -8.73 -10.09
CA CYS A 391 12.09 -8.42 -8.68
C CYS A 391 13.40 -8.03 -7.97
N LEU A 392 14.47 -8.81 -8.16
CA LEU A 392 15.78 -8.53 -7.56
C LEU A 392 16.35 -7.19 -8.03
N ARG A 393 16.31 -6.91 -9.33
CA ARG A 393 16.75 -5.63 -9.90
C ARG A 393 15.98 -4.47 -9.29
N ARG A 394 14.66 -4.61 -9.15
CA ARG A 394 13.84 -3.58 -8.52
C ARG A 394 14.19 -3.38 -7.04
N ALA A 395 14.42 -4.46 -6.28
CA ALA A 395 14.85 -4.37 -4.90
C ALA A 395 16.19 -3.61 -4.79
N VAL A 396 17.16 -3.91 -5.65
CA VAL A 396 18.42 -3.16 -5.77
C VAL A 396 18.15 -1.67 -6.04
N GLU A 397 17.32 -1.35 -7.05
CA GLU A 397 17.01 0.04 -7.41
C GLU A 397 16.32 0.82 -6.28
N SER A 398 15.43 0.17 -5.50
CA SER A 398 14.74 0.82 -4.39
C SER A 398 15.69 1.31 -3.29
N LEU A 399 16.82 0.62 -3.07
CA LEU A 399 17.84 1.05 -2.13
C LEU A 399 18.52 2.37 -2.55
N TYR A 400 18.64 2.61 -3.85
CA TYR A 400 19.20 3.87 -4.37
C TYR A 400 18.18 5.01 -4.35
N VAL A 401 16.93 4.76 -4.74
CA VAL A 401 15.89 5.80 -4.87
C VAL A 401 15.53 6.41 -3.52
N SER A 402 15.42 5.60 -2.46
CA SER A 402 15.17 6.08 -1.10
C SER A 402 16.26 7.02 -0.58
N SER A 403 17.45 7.01 -1.20
CA SER A 403 18.55 7.92 -0.84
C SER A 403 18.48 9.28 -1.56
N SER A 404 17.68 9.40 -2.64
CA SER A 404 17.65 10.60 -3.49
C SER A 404 16.45 11.53 -3.31
N SER A 405 15.32 11.05 -2.77
CA SER A 405 14.04 11.78 -2.87
C SER A 405 13.79 12.84 -1.78
N SER A 406 14.73 13.12 -0.87
CA SER A 406 14.55 14.13 0.18
C SER A 406 15.14 15.50 -0.17
N GLU A 407 14.88 16.02 -1.38
CA GLU A 407 15.37 17.34 -1.84
C GLU A 407 14.88 18.54 -1.02
N SER A 408 13.96 18.34 -0.08
CA SER A 408 13.46 19.38 0.81
C SER A 408 14.45 19.69 1.95
N GLN A 409 15.28 20.70 1.70
CA GLN A 409 15.85 21.66 2.65
C GLN A 409 17.05 21.21 3.52
N GLY A 410 18.25 21.40 2.95
CA GLY A 410 19.40 22.00 3.66
C GLY A 410 20.20 21.16 4.66
N ALA A 411 19.79 19.95 5.00
CA ALA A 411 20.60 19.04 5.81
C ALA A 411 21.58 18.27 4.93
N SER A 412 22.85 18.16 5.33
CA SER A 412 23.87 17.43 4.55
C SER A 412 23.39 16.00 4.29
N TYR A 413 23.21 15.64 3.01
CA TYR A 413 22.80 14.31 2.59
C TYR A 413 23.86 13.28 2.99
N GLN A 414 23.74 12.71 4.19
CA GLN A 414 24.48 11.51 4.53
C GLN A 414 23.80 10.35 3.81
N TYR A 415 24.35 9.94 2.67
CA TYR A 415 24.02 8.67 2.04
C TYR A 415 24.29 7.54 3.05
N ARG A 416 23.24 7.09 3.73
CA ARG A 416 23.32 5.94 4.65
C ARG A 416 22.83 4.70 3.92
N LEU A 417 23.75 4.06 3.21
CA LEU A 417 23.56 2.67 2.82
C LEU A 417 23.46 1.85 4.12
N SER A 418 22.27 1.32 4.44
CA SER A 418 22.11 0.47 5.62
C SER A 418 22.79 -0.87 5.35
N PRO A 419 23.78 -1.29 6.18
CA PRO A 419 24.40 -2.60 6.03
C PRO A 419 23.38 -3.74 6.09
N SER A 420 22.37 -3.62 6.94
CA SER A 420 21.30 -4.62 7.06
C SER A 420 20.58 -4.82 5.72
N ALA A 421 20.23 -3.74 5.03
CA ALA A 421 19.47 -3.81 3.79
C ALA A 421 20.26 -4.47 2.65
N VAL A 422 21.59 -4.32 2.64
CA VAL A 422 22.46 -5.04 1.70
C VAL A 422 22.50 -6.53 2.05
N ILE A 423 22.66 -6.87 3.34
CA ILE A 423 22.66 -8.26 3.79
C ILE A 423 21.31 -8.92 3.52
N ASP A 424 20.18 -8.24 3.77
CA ASP A 424 18.83 -8.71 3.48
C ASP A 424 18.64 -9.00 1.97
N LEU A 425 19.28 -8.21 1.11
CA LEU A 425 19.25 -8.43 -0.33
C LEU A 425 20.11 -9.62 -0.77
N LEU A 426 21.24 -9.87 -0.11
CA LEU A 426 22.05 -11.08 -0.31
C LEU A 426 21.29 -12.32 0.17
N GLU A 427 20.63 -12.23 1.33
CA GLU A 427 19.73 -13.24 1.87
C GLU A 427 18.61 -13.56 0.88
N LEU A 428 18.02 -12.52 0.29
CA LEU A 428 17.00 -12.67 -0.74
C LEU A 428 17.55 -13.47 -1.93
N CYS A 429 18.75 -13.15 -2.44
CA CYS A 429 19.37 -13.88 -3.56
C CYS A 429 19.52 -15.37 -3.27
N LEU A 430 19.93 -15.72 -2.04
CA LEU A 430 20.05 -17.12 -1.62
C LEU A 430 18.67 -17.78 -1.48
N THR A 431 17.72 -17.08 -0.87
CA THR A 431 16.33 -17.55 -0.67
C THR A 431 15.62 -17.85 -1.99
N ILE A 432 15.78 -16.97 -2.99
CA ILE A 432 15.18 -17.15 -4.32
C ILE A 432 16.04 -18.01 -5.26
N GLN A 433 17.14 -18.57 -4.75
CA GLN A 433 18.09 -19.43 -5.47
C GLN A 433 18.68 -18.77 -6.74
N LEU A 434 18.95 -17.46 -6.66
CA LEU A 434 19.67 -16.68 -7.66
C LEU A 434 21.08 -16.31 -7.15
N SER A 435 21.80 -17.28 -6.58
CA SER A 435 23.17 -17.06 -6.05
C SER A 435 24.14 -16.56 -7.13
N SER A 436 23.91 -16.90 -8.40
CA SER A 436 24.67 -16.41 -9.56
C SER A 436 24.46 -14.92 -9.87
N ARG A 437 23.57 -14.23 -9.14
CA ARG A 437 23.31 -12.79 -9.29
C ARG A 437 23.91 -11.96 -8.15
N ILE A 438 24.50 -12.60 -7.14
CA ILE A 438 25.15 -11.92 -6.02
C ILE A 438 26.29 -11.03 -6.50
N ASP A 439 27.01 -11.45 -7.54
CA ASP A 439 28.07 -10.66 -8.18
C ASP A 439 27.55 -9.32 -8.74
N ILE A 440 26.39 -9.34 -9.41
CA ILE A 440 25.74 -8.14 -9.96
C ILE A 440 25.26 -7.23 -8.83
N VAL A 441 24.67 -7.80 -7.77
CA VAL A 441 24.22 -7.04 -6.59
C VAL A 441 25.39 -6.33 -5.93
N LEU A 442 26.48 -7.05 -5.63
CA LEU A 442 27.69 -6.47 -5.05
C LEU A 442 28.36 -5.46 -6.00
N ALA A 443 28.41 -5.74 -7.30
CA ALA A 443 28.95 -4.83 -8.31
C ALA A 443 28.21 -3.50 -8.36
N ASN A 444 26.89 -3.50 -8.21
CA ASN A 444 26.09 -2.29 -8.15
C ASN A 444 26.47 -1.44 -6.93
N PHE A 445 26.64 -2.05 -5.75
CA PHE A 445 27.07 -1.31 -4.56
C PHE A 445 28.49 -0.73 -4.69
N LEU A 446 29.38 -1.34 -5.48
CA LEU A 446 30.70 -0.77 -5.72
C LEU A 446 30.68 0.51 -6.58
N GLN A 447 29.54 0.87 -7.18
CA GLN A 447 29.38 2.09 -7.96
C GLN A 447 28.88 3.23 -7.04
N PRO A 448 29.72 4.23 -6.73
CA PRO A 448 29.34 5.31 -5.84
C PRO A 448 28.27 6.22 -6.49
N PRO A 449 27.34 6.78 -5.71
CA PRO A 449 26.49 7.86 -6.17
C PRO A 449 27.36 9.10 -6.48
N LYS A 450 27.01 9.84 -7.54
CA LYS A 450 27.87 10.82 -8.26
C LYS A 450 28.44 12.03 -7.46
N ALA A 451 28.25 12.12 -6.13
CA ALA A 451 28.57 13.33 -5.36
C ALA A 451 29.43 13.13 -4.09
N ASP A 452 29.43 11.97 -3.45
CA ASP A 452 30.16 11.74 -2.18
C ASP A 452 30.77 10.33 -2.11
N ASP A 453 31.94 10.17 -2.76
CA ASP A 453 32.65 8.88 -2.81
C ASP A 453 33.17 8.48 -1.40
N THR A 454 33.73 9.42 -0.64
CA THR A 454 34.39 9.11 0.65
C THR A 454 33.38 8.73 1.73
N GLY A 455 32.30 9.50 1.90
CA GLY A 455 31.27 9.20 2.89
C GLY A 455 30.56 7.88 2.62
N TYR A 456 30.31 7.57 1.34
CA TYR A 456 29.72 6.30 0.91
C TYR A 456 30.64 5.10 1.16
N ILE A 457 31.94 5.23 0.88
CA ILE A 457 32.92 4.18 1.16
C ILE A 457 33.03 3.94 2.68
N GLU A 458 33.18 5.01 3.47
CA GLU A 458 33.42 4.91 4.91
C GLU A 458 32.19 4.44 5.70
N ASN A 459 31.01 4.99 5.40
CA ASN A 459 29.81 4.77 6.18
C ASN A 459 28.80 3.82 5.51
N GLY A 460 29.06 3.40 4.27
CA GLY A 460 28.27 2.41 3.55
C GLY A 460 29.06 1.12 3.35
N LEU A 461 29.99 1.14 2.38
CA LEU A 461 30.68 -0.08 1.93
C LEU A 461 31.52 -0.76 3.02
N ALA A 462 32.25 0.03 3.82
CA ALA A 462 33.05 -0.51 4.92
C ALA A 462 32.17 -1.23 5.96
N LEU A 463 30.97 -0.70 6.25
CA LEU A 463 30.05 -1.34 7.20
C LEU A 463 29.39 -2.59 6.62
N VAL A 464 29.08 -2.60 5.31
CA VAL A 464 28.64 -3.82 4.61
C VAL A 464 29.70 -4.91 4.68
N LEU A 465 30.97 -4.57 4.41
CA LEU A 465 32.08 -5.52 4.51
C LEU A 465 32.23 -6.06 5.94
N GLN A 466 32.05 -5.23 6.98
CA GLN A 466 32.09 -5.68 8.37
C GLN A 466 30.94 -6.63 8.74
N ALA A 467 29.76 -6.47 8.14
CA ALA A 467 28.61 -7.35 8.38
C ALA A 467 28.70 -8.69 7.62
N LEU A 468 29.47 -8.72 6.53
CA LEU A 468 29.52 -9.84 5.59
C LEU A 468 30.01 -11.17 6.21
N PRO A 469 31.05 -11.25 7.08
CA PRO A 469 31.50 -12.52 7.65
C PRO A 469 30.41 -13.27 8.42
N LYS A 470 29.53 -12.55 9.14
CA LYS A 470 28.43 -13.15 9.87
C LYS A 470 27.46 -13.83 8.89
N PHE A 471 27.01 -13.10 7.89
CA PHE A 471 26.15 -13.62 6.82
C PHE A 471 26.78 -14.84 6.13
N LEU A 472 28.06 -14.75 5.75
CA LEU A 472 28.75 -15.85 5.07
C LEU A 472 28.83 -17.11 5.94
N THR A 473 29.08 -16.95 7.25
CA THR A 473 29.12 -18.07 8.19
C THR A 473 27.76 -18.73 8.35
N GLU A 474 26.67 -17.96 8.35
CA GLU A 474 25.30 -18.48 8.46
C GLU A 474 24.87 -19.32 7.24
N HIS A 475 25.52 -19.13 6.09
CA HIS A 475 25.22 -19.83 4.83
C HIS A 475 26.31 -20.79 4.34
N ASP A 476 27.30 -21.12 5.19
CA ASP A 476 28.44 -21.97 4.84
C ASP A 476 29.24 -21.46 3.62
N LEU A 477 29.31 -20.13 3.44
CA LEU A 477 30.05 -19.46 2.37
C LEU A 477 31.40 -18.92 2.90
N SER A 478 32.36 -18.68 2.01
CA SER A 478 33.67 -18.12 2.37
C SER A 478 33.90 -16.73 1.78
N LEU A 479 34.45 -15.81 2.58
CA LEU A 479 34.88 -14.49 2.12
C LEU A 479 36.01 -14.57 1.07
N THR A 480 36.73 -15.68 1.07
CA THR A 480 37.84 -15.92 0.11
C THR A 480 37.37 -16.38 -1.27
N GLN A 481 36.08 -16.70 -1.43
CA GLN A 481 35.49 -17.13 -2.69
C GLN A 481 34.90 -15.94 -3.46
N ALA A 482 34.84 -16.03 -4.78
CA ALA A 482 34.09 -15.08 -5.60
C ALA A 482 32.58 -15.27 -5.38
N PRO A 483 31.76 -14.21 -5.39
CA PRO A 483 32.12 -12.81 -5.66
C PRO A 483 32.57 -11.99 -4.43
N PHE A 484 32.50 -12.57 -3.23
CA PHE A 484 32.74 -11.85 -1.97
C PHE A 484 34.19 -11.35 -1.81
N SER A 485 35.16 -12.15 -2.24
CA SER A 485 36.59 -11.75 -2.25
C SER A 485 36.84 -10.54 -3.14
N ALA A 486 36.26 -10.50 -4.34
CA ALA A 486 36.38 -9.37 -5.25
C ALA A 486 35.75 -8.10 -4.67
N PHE A 487 34.57 -8.22 -4.05
CA PHE A 487 33.91 -7.11 -3.35
C PHE A 487 34.77 -6.61 -2.18
N ALA A 488 35.23 -7.51 -1.31
CA ALA A 488 36.05 -7.17 -0.15
C ALA A 488 37.34 -6.46 -0.57
N ALA A 489 38.03 -6.98 -1.59
CA ALA A 489 39.23 -6.38 -2.13
C ALA A 489 38.97 -4.95 -2.65
N GLU A 490 37.89 -4.75 -3.41
CA GLU A 490 37.56 -3.42 -3.95
C GLU A 490 37.18 -2.42 -2.85
N VAL A 491 36.41 -2.84 -1.84
CA VAL A 491 36.06 -1.97 -0.70
C VAL A 491 37.32 -1.56 0.07
N THR A 492 38.21 -2.50 0.40
CA THR A 492 39.46 -2.20 1.12
C THR A 492 40.38 -1.30 0.27
N ARG A 493 40.46 -1.55 -1.04
CA ARG A 493 41.21 -0.72 -2.00
C ARG A 493 40.69 0.71 -2.03
N LYS A 494 39.38 0.89 -2.24
CA LYS A 494 38.72 2.21 -2.24
C LYS A 494 38.91 2.92 -0.90
N PHE A 495 38.75 2.22 0.22
CA PHE A 495 38.94 2.79 1.55
C PHE A 495 40.37 3.30 1.76
N THR A 496 41.37 2.50 1.43
CA THR A 496 42.77 2.91 1.58
C THR A 496 43.15 4.08 0.69
N GLN A 497 42.62 4.16 -0.53
CA GLN A 497 42.91 5.23 -1.48
C GLN A 497 42.16 6.53 -1.18
N ARG A 498 40.86 6.46 -0.84
CA ARG A 498 39.97 7.62 -0.76
C ARG A 498 39.71 8.10 0.66
N VAL A 499 39.60 7.18 1.62
CA VAL A 499 39.27 7.50 3.02
C VAL A 499 40.54 7.66 3.85
N LEU A 500 41.43 6.66 3.84
CA LEU A 500 42.69 6.73 4.59
C LEU A 500 43.67 7.72 3.95
N GLY A 501 43.91 7.58 2.65
CA GLY A 501 44.80 8.45 1.90
C GLY A 501 46.28 8.33 2.32
N GLN A 502 47.07 9.31 1.90
CA GLN A 502 48.50 9.33 2.22
C GLN A 502 48.72 9.75 3.69
N LYS A 503 49.61 9.02 4.36
CA LYS A 503 50.10 9.39 5.69
C LYS A 503 50.69 10.81 5.66
N PRO A 504 50.25 11.74 6.52
CA PRO A 504 50.82 13.07 6.59
C PRO A 504 52.34 13.02 6.82
N ALA A 505 53.08 13.86 6.11
CA ALA A 505 54.51 14.03 6.36
C ALA A 505 54.74 14.49 7.81
N ASP A 506 55.84 14.03 8.41
CA ASP A 506 56.26 14.43 9.76
C ASP A 506 55.21 14.15 10.86
N MET A 507 54.77 12.90 10.97
CA MET A 507 53.89 12.46 12.06
C MET A 507 54.56 12.68 13.42
N ILE A 508 53.96 13.52 14.27
CA ILE A 508 54.34 13.70 15.68
C ILE A 508 53.97 12.42 16.46
N PRO A 509 54.89 11.78 17.21
CA PRO A 509 54.59 10.60 18.02
C PRO A 509 53.39 10.83 18.96
N ILE A 510 52.53 9.81 19.11
CA ILE A 510 51.33 9.91 19.97
C ILE A 510 51.73 10.23 21.42
N ASP A 511 52.82 9.63 21.91
CA ASP A 511 53.28 9.84 23.27
C ASP A 511 53.68 11.29 23.50
N GLU A 512 54.27 11.95 22.49
CA GLU A 512 54.57 13.38 22.57
C GLU A 512 53.29 14.22 22.67
N LEU A 513 52.25 13.91 21.89
CA LEU A 513 50.95 14.60 21.98
C LEU A 513 50.23 14.35 23.33
N LYS A 514 50.40 13.16 23.91
CA LYS A 514 49.83 12.82 25.23
C LYS A 514 50.56 13.50 26.39
N THR A 515 51.82 13.92 26.20
CA THR A 515 52.56 14.70 27.22
C THR A 515 52.07 16.14 27.37
N VAL A 516 51.10 16.57 26.57
CA VAL A 516 50.58 17.95 26.62
C VAL A 516 49.60 18.13 27.77
N GLY A 517 49.87 19.15 28.56
CA GLY A 517 49.12 19.50 29.75
C GLY A 517 49.95 19.29 31.01
N CYS A 518 49.43 19.79 32.14
CA CYS A 518 50.10 19.67 33.43
C CYS A 518 49.66 18.45 34.25
N GLY A 519 48.94 17.49 33.63
CA GLY A 519 48.38 16.31 34.30
C GLY A 519 47.14 16.58 35.17
N CYS A 520 46.64 17.83 35.20
CA CYS A 520 45.42 18.14 35.95
C CYS A 520 44.18 17.50 35.31
N LYS A 521 43.10 17.35 36.09
CA LYS A 521 41.82 16.76 35.65
C LYS A 521 41.28 17.39 34.36
N ASN A 522 41.43 18.71 34.20
CA ASN A 522 40.93 19.42 33.03
C ASN A 522 41.78 19.14 31.77
N CYS A 523 43.11 19.13 31.90
CA CYS A 523 44.00 18.76 30.78
C CYS A 523 43.76 17.33 30.32
N SER A 524 43.63 16.39 31.26
CA SER A 524 43.34 14.98 30.96
C SER A 524 41.97 14.79 30.31
N ARG A 525 40.98 15.61 30.69
CA ARG A 525 39.63 15.57 30.12
C ARG A 525 39.56 16.15 28.71
N TYR A 526 40.24 17.27 28.45
CA TYR A 526 40.06 18.03 27.22
C TYR A 526 41.23 17.89 26.24
N ILE A 527 42.47 18.14 26.67
CA ILE A 527 43.63 18.22 25.76
C ILE A 527 44.11 16.83 25.33
N VAL A 528 44.29 15.94 26.30
CA VAL A 528 44.87 14.60 26.06
C VAL A 528 44.08 13.78 25.04
N PRO A 529 42.74 13.74 25.04
CA PRO A 529 41.98 13.08 23.98
C PRO A 529 41.89 13.92 22.69
N PHE A 530 41.82 15.25 22.81
CA PHE A 530 41.64 16.13 21.65
C PHE A 530 42.83 16.08 20.70
N LEU A 531 44.06 16.29 21.17
CA LEU A 531 45.23 16.41 20.29
C LEU A 531 45.48 15.18 19.41
N PRO A 532 45.44 13.93 19.91
CA PRO A 532 45.55 12.75 19.07
C PRO A 532 44.26 12.38 18.34
N GLY A 533 43.10 12.90 18.77
CA GLY A 533 41.79 12.59 18.19
C GLY A 533 41.56 13.19 16.80
N GLN A 534 40.49 12.74 16.13
CA GLN A 534 40.11 13.17 14.77
C GLN A 534 39.56 14.61 14.72
N ASP A 535 38.96 15.09 15.81
CA ASP A 535 38.21 16.35 15.77
C ASP A 535 39.15 17.53 15.47
N ALA A 536 38.81 18.33 14.46
CA ALA A 536 39.56 19.54 14.14
C ALA A 536 39.36 20.64 15.19
N ARG A 537 38.25 20.58 15.94
CA ARG A 537 37.80 21.62 16.87
C ARG A 537 37.40 21.03 18.22
N LEU A 538 37.69 21.77 19.29
CA LEU A 538 37.32 21.44 20.66
C LEU A 538 36.54 22.60 21.27
N PHE A 539 35.37 22.31 21.85
CA PHE A 539 34.52 23.29 22.51
C PHE A 539 34.50 23.06 24.03
N ILE A 540 34.79 24.11 24.81
CA ILE A 540 34.90 24.04 26.27
C ILE A 540 34.02 25.13 26.91
N SER A 541 32.85 24.72 27.41
CA SER A 541 31.90 25.59 28.12
C SER A 541 32.11 25.54 29.65
N GLU A 542 33.26 26.02 30.11
CA GLU A 542 33.67 25.99 31.52
C GLU A 542 33.96 27.39 32.08
N LYS A 543 34.25 27.48 33.39
CA LYS A 543 34.67 28.73 34.04
C LYS A 543 35.93 29.31 33.37
N GLN A 544 36.08 30.64 33.39
CA GLN A 544 37.17 31.34 32.73
C GLN A 544 38.56 30.81 33.12
N SER A 545 38.81 30.55 34.40
CA SER A 545 40.09 30.01 34.88
C SER A 545 40.46 28.69 34.22
N ILE A 546 39.48 27.81 33.97
CA ILE A 546 39.69 26.53 33.29
C ILE A 546 39.98 26.77 31.80
N ARG A 547 39.19 27.62 31.13
CA ARG A 547 39.39 27.92 29.70
C ARG A 547 40.77 28.54 29.45
N THR A 548 41.14 29.56 30.22
CA THR A 548 42.45 30.22 30.13
C THR A 548 43.59 29.25 30.45
N HIS A 549 43.40 28.35 31.42
CA HIS A 549 44.39 27.30 31.71
C HIS A 549 44.61 26.38 30.50
N ILE A 550 43.53 25.85 29.91
CA ILE A 550 43.61 24.95 28.76
C ILE A 550 44.23 25.66 27.54
N GLU A 551 43.79 26.88 27.25
CA GLU A 551 44.35 27.72 26.18
C GLU A 551 45.86 27.94 26.38
N GLY A 552 46.28 28.29 27.61
CA GLY A 552 47.69 28.48 27.95
C GLY A 552 48.54 27.24 27.72
N GLN A 553 48.05 26.06 28.14
CA GLN A 553 48.75 24.79 27.95
C GLN A 553 48.92 24.43 26.47
N VAL A 554 47.88 24.61 25.66
CA VAL A 554 47.96 24.34 24.21
C VAL A 554 48.91 25.34 23.54
N ARG A 555 48.82 26.64 23.86
CA ARG A 555 49.64 27.69 23.25
C ARG A 555 51.13 27.50 23.56
N GLU A 556 51.48 27.27 24.82
CA GLU A 556 52.86 27.08 25.27
C GLU A 556 53.52 25.87 24.56
N LYS A 557 52.81 24.74 24.51
CA LYS A 557 53.34 23.50 23.90
C LYS A 557 53.37 23.56 22.38
N ALA A 558 52.37 24.16 21.75
CA ALA A 558 52.34 24.34 20.29
C ALA A 558 53.51 25.22 19.80
N MET A 559 53.84 26.29 20.52
CA MET A 559 54.96 27.17 20.19
C MET A 559 56.31 26.45 20.36
N THR A 560 56.52 25.76 21.48
CA THR A 560 57.80 25.08 21.76
C THR A 560 58.08 23.92 20.80
N ARG A 561 57.04 23.21 20.35
CA ARG A 561 57.17 22.02 19.50
C ARG A 561 56.93 22.26 18.01
N LYS A 562 56.66 23.51 17.59
CA LYS A 562 56.42 23.91 16.19
C LYS A 562 55.28 23.13 15.52
N TRP A 563 54.17 22.89 16.22
CA TRP A 563 53.02 22.14 15.68
C TRP A 563 52.13 22.95 14.73
N GLY A 564 52.43 24.23 14.56
CA GLY A 564 51.62 25.19 13.81
C GLY A 564 50.78 26.08 14.73
N THR A 565 49.99 26.95 14.12
CA THR A 565 49.19 27.96 14.82
C THR A 565 47.79 27.42 15.12
N PHE A 566 47.47 27.32 16.41
CA PHE A 566 46.11 27.04 16.87
C PHE A 566 45.27 28.33 16.88
N THR A 567 44.00 28.21 16.51
CA THR A 567 43.04 29.32 16.63
C THR A 567 42.23 29.14 17.91
N PHE A 568 42.01 30.25 18.63
CA PHE A 568 41.24 30.27 19.87
C PHE A 568 40.14 31.32 19.74
N THR A 569 38.89 30.89 19.85
CA THR A 569 37.71 31.77 19.74
C THR A 569 36.85 31.61 20.98
N THR A 570 36.49 32.70 21.66
CA THR A 570 35.56 32.64 22.79
C THR A 570 34.18 33.11 22.33
N HIS A 571 33.21 32.20 22.38
CA HIS A 571 31.82 32.49 22.04
C HIS A 571 31.05 32.94 23.27
N PRO A 572 30.60 34.21 23.34
CA PRO A 572 29.70 34.64 24.39
C PRO A 572 28.31 34.01 24.14
N ARG A 573 27.72 33.44 25.20
CA ARG A 573 26.33 32.99 25.20
C ARG A 573 25.59 33.67 26.35
N PRO A 574 24.49 34.39 26.10
CA PRO A 574 23.67 34.96 27.17
C PRO A 574 23.21 33.85 28.14
N GLY A 575 23.35 34.07 29.44
CA GLY A 575 22.89 33.12 30.47
C GLY A 575 23.72 31.84 30.65
N HIS A 576 24.78 31.63 29.86
CA HIS A 576 25.64 30.45 29.96
C HIS A 576 27.12 30.84 30.10
N PRO A 577 27.98 29.97 30.69
CA PRO A 577 29.42 30.18 30.64
C PRO A 577 29.88 30.33 29.19
N TYR A 578 30.77 31.29 28.89
CA TYR A 578 31.33 31.40 27.54
C TYR A 578 31.99 30.09 27.11
N THR A 579 31.99 29.83 25.81
CA THR A 579 32.56 28.60 25.26
C THR A 579 33.86 28.94 24.55
N LEU A 580 34.97 28.33 24.97
CA LEU A 580 36.24 28.40 24.26
C LEU A 580 36.22 27.35 23.15
N GLU A 581 36.35 27.78 21.90
CA GLU A 581 36.64 26.95 20.73
C GLU A 581 38.15 26.97 20.46
N ILE A 582 38.74 25.78 20.34
CA ILE A 582 40.14 25.59 19.97
C ILE A 582 40.16 24.84 18.64
N GLU A 583 40.73 25.43 17.60
CA GLU A 583 40.89 24.81 16.28
C GLU A 583 42.35 24.40 16.06
N LYS A 584 42.55 23.14 15.65
CA LYS A 584 43.86 22.59 15.32
C LYS A 584 44.41 23.22 14.04
N PRO A 585 45.74 23.36 13.92
CA PRO A 585 46.37 23.53 12.63
C PRO A 585 45.96 22.38 11.69
N GLN A 586 45.73 22.68 10.41
CA GLN A 586 45.25 21.70 9.41
C GLN A 586 46.11 20.43 9.37
N ARG A 587 47.44 20.55 9.52
CA ARG A 587 48.35 19.41 9.61
C ARG A 587 48.01 18.48 10.78
N LEU A 588 47.80 19.02 11.98
CA LEU A 588 47.49 18.21 13.17
C LEU A 588 46.09 17.60 13.08
N ALA A 589 45.12 18.33 12.51
CA ALA A 589 43.80 17.79 12.20
C ALA A 589 43.90 16.61 11.22
N ALA A 590 44.65 16.75 10.12
CA ALA A 590 44.88 15.69 9.14
C ALA A 590 45.56 14.46 9.76
N MET A 591 46.50 14.64 10.70
CA MET A 591 47.13 13.52 11.42
C MET A 591 46.14 12.77 12.33
N GLY A 592 45.28 13.50 13.05
CA GLY A 592 44.23 12.92 13.88
C GLY A 592 43.25 12.11 13.02
N GLN A 593 42.78 12.69 11.92
CA GLN A 593 41.90 12.03 10.96
C GLN A 593 42.55 10.79 10.35
N TRP A 594 43.82 10.88 9.92
CA TRP A 594 44.53 9.75 9.34
C TRP A 594 44.65 8.58 10.31
N ARG A 595 44.97 8.83 11.59
CA ARG A 595 45.02 7.77 12.62
C ARG A 595 43.67 7.13 12.87
N HIS A 596 42.62 7.93 12.93
CA HIS A 596 41.27 7.41 13.08
C HIS A 596 40.89 6.49 11.90
N ASN A 597 41.17 6.96 10.67
CA ASN A 597 40.93 6.17 9.46
C ASN A 597 41.86 4.94 9.39
N GLN A 598 43.07 5.01 9.95
CA GLN A 598 44.01 3.89 10.05
C GLN A 598 43.43 2.78 10.92
N THR A 599 42.90 3.11 12.10
CA THR A 599 42.24 2.13 12.97
C THR A 599 41.07 1.44 12.25
N LYS A 600 40.24 2.23 11.54
CA LYS A 600 39.15 1.65 10.72
C LYS A 600 39.67 0.72 9.63
N ALA A 601 40.73 1.11 8.93
CA ALA A 601 41.34 0.28 7.89
C ALA A 601 41.95 -1.02 8.45
N GLN A 602 42.51 -0.97 9.67
CA GLN A 602 42.98 -2.16 10.38
C GLN A 602 41.82 -3.11 10.71
N THR A 603 40.70 -2.59 11.22
CA THR A 603 39.49 -3.39 11.43
C THR A 603 38.99 -4.02 10.13
N LEU A 604 39.08 -3.31 9.00
CA LEU A 604 38.75 -3.90 7.70
C LEU A 604 39.70 -5.03 7.29
N LEU A 605 41.01 -4.91 7.55
CA LEU A 605 41.95 -6.02 7.31
C LEU A 605 41.69 -7.23 8.21
N GLU A 606 41.31 -7.01 9.47
CA GLU A 606 40.94 -8.08 10.40
C GLU A 606 39.70 -8.84 9.91
N VAL A 607 38.72 -8.13 9.34
CA VAL A 607 37.53 -8.73 8.70
C VAL A 607 37.88 -9.66 7.54
N LEU A 608 38.97 -9.40 6.81
CA LEU A 608 39.42 -10.27 5.72
C LEU A 608 40.01 -11.61 6.22
N GLY A 609 40.22 -11.77 7.52
CA GLY A 609 40.73 -12.99 8.13
C GLY A 609 42.25 -12.98 8.34
N ALA A 610 42.86 -14.17 8.31
CA ALA A 610 44.29 -14.34 8.54
C ALA A 610 45.12 -13.75 7.38
N VAL A 611 46.43 -13.57 7.59
CA VAL A 611 47.36 -13.03 6.58
C VAL A 611 47.27 -13.76 5.24
N GLN A 612 47.08 -15.08 5.25
CA GLN A 612 46.92 -15.88 4.02
C GLN A 612 45.62 -15.55 3.28
N ASP A 613 44.53 -15.30 4.01
CA ASP A 613 43.24 -14.94 3.42
C ASP A 613 43.27 -13.50 2.89
N GLN A 614 43.91 -12.58 3.64
CA GLN A 614 44.18 -11.22 3.16
C GLN A 614 44.97 -11.22 1.85
N GLN A 615 46.03 -12.03 1.74
CA GLN A 615 46.81 -12.19 0.50
C GLN A 615 45.98 -12.78 -0.63
N ARG A 616 45.13 -13.78 -0.34
CA ARG A 616 44.27 -14.41 -1.34
C ARG A 616 43.19 -13.45 -1.86
N ILE A 617 42.59 -12.66 -0.97
CA ILE A 617 41.53 -11.70 -1.29
C ILE A 617 42.11 -10.49 -2.04
N LEU A 618 43.20 -9.89 -1.53
CA LEU A 618 43.78 -8.67 -2.11
C LEU A 618 44.67 -8.93 -3.32
N GLY A 619 45.17 -10.16 -3.49
CA GLY A 619 46.02 -10.54 -4.62
C GLY A 619 47.27 -9.66 -4.73
N GLU A 620 47.53 -9.16 -5.94
CA GLU A 620 48.68 -8.29 -6.25
C GLU A 620 48.67 -6.97 -5.44
N ASP A 621 47.51 -6.54 -4.94
CA ASP A 621 47.37 -5.29 -4.19
C ASP A 621 47.73 -5.40 -2.71
N TYR A 622 47.88 -6.63 -2.19
CA TYR A 622 48.11 -6.90 -0.78
C TYR A 622 49.21 -6.02 -0.18
N HIS A 623 50.37 -5.98 -0.83
CA HIS A 623 51.55 -5.29 -0.30
C HIS A 623 51.37 -3.79 -0.17
N TRP A 624 50.78 -3.12 -1.17
CA TRP A 624 50.61 -1.68 -1.10
C TRP A 624 49.44 -1.31 -0.20
N VAL A 625 48.34 -2.08 -0.19
CA VAL A 625 47.19 -1.84 0.71
C VAL A 625 47.64 -1.93 2.16
N VAL A 626 48.30 -3.02 2.55
CA VAL A 626 48.84 -3.20 3.90
C VAL A 626 49.92 -2.16 4.21
N GLY A 627 50.79 -1.85 3.24
CA GLY A 627 51.81 -0.82 3.39
C GLY A 627 51.23 0.57 3.68
N VAL A 628 50.13 0.95 3.02
CA VAL A 628 49.43 2.23 3.28
C VAL A 628 48.80 2.23 4.66
N ILE A 629 48.15 1.13 5.07
CA ILE A 629 47.54 0.98 6.40
C ILE A 629 48.59 1.03 7.51
N LEU A 630 49.77 0.44 7.30
CA LEU A 630 50.89 0.54 8.24
C LEU A 630 51.63 1.88 8.16
N GLY A 631 51.34 2.68 7.14
CA GLY A 631 52.00 3.95 6.89
C GLY A 631 53.47 3.81 6.46
N THR A 632 53.80 2.71 5.79
CA THR A 632 55.11 2.40 5.18
C THR A 632 55.12 2.59 3.66
N ALA A 633 53.94 2.71 3.02
CA ALA A 633 53.79 3.00 1.60
C ALA A 633 52.80 4.16 1.36
N ALA A 634 52.90 4.78 0.18
CA ALA A 634 51.91 5.73 -0.31
C ALA A 634 50.89 4.99 -1.21
N PRO A 635 49.61 5.42 -1.25
CA PRO A 635 48.65 4.82 -2.16
C PRO A 635 49.07 5.09 -3.61
N PRO A 636 48.87 4.12 -4.53
CA PRO A 636 49.18 4.32 -5.94
C PRO A 636 48.32 5.47 -6.50
N PRO A 637 48.85 6.27 -7.44
CA PRO A 637 48.06 7.32 -8.07
C PRO A 637 46.85 6.71 -8.79
N ALA A 638 45.68 7.35 -8.67
CA ALA A 638 44.41 6.82 -9.20
C ALA A 638 44.47 6.43 -10.69
N ALA A 639 45.30 7.12 -11.49
CA ALA A 639 45.52 6.82 -12.90
C ALA A 639 46.21 5.47 -13.16
N ALA A 640 47.11 5.03 -12.27
CA ALA A 640 47.81 3.75 -12.42
C ALA A 640 46.88 2.56 -12.13
N VAL A 641 45.91 2.75 -11.23
CA VAL A 641 44.91 1.73 -10.86
C VAL A 641 43.96 1.46 -12.02
N LEU A 642 43.47 2.51 -12.70
CA LEU A 642 42.58 2.32 -13.86
C LEU A 642 43.25 1.55 -15.01
N ALA A 643 44.57 1.65 -15.15
CA ALA A 643 45.32 0.93 -16.18
C ALA A 643 45.39 -0.59 -15.92
N SER A 644 45.50 -1.03 -14.65
CA SER A 644 45.53 -2.47 -14.33
C SER A 644 44.17 -3.15 -14.50
N PHE A 645 43.07 -2.41 -14.32
CA PHE A 645 41.70 -2.92 -14.50
C PHE A 645 41.33 -3.23 -15.95
N SER A 646 41.84 -2.45 -16.90
CA SER A 646 41.47 -2.60 -18.32
C SER A 646 42.01 -3.89 -18.95
N THR A 647 42.95 -4.57 -18.30
CA THR A 647 43.69 -5.69 -18.89
C THR A 647 43.30 -7.09 -18.41
N ARG A 648 42.57 -7.28 -17.29
CA ARG A 648 42.36 -8.63 -16.72
C ARG A 648 40.93 -9.03 -16.33
N ASP A 649 40.20 -8.24 -15.53
CA ASP A 649 38.91 -8.72 -14.96
C ASP A 649 37.68 -7.88 -15.29
N GLY A 650 37.87 -6.68 -15.86
CA GLY A 650 36.75 -5.83 -16.30
C GLY A 650 35.88 -6.46 -17.38
N ALA A 651 36.40 -7.44 -18.13
CA ALA A 651 35.63 -8.15 -19.16
C ALA A 651 34.61 -9.13 -18.59
N VAL A 652 34.79 -9.64 -17.35
CA VAL A 652 33.84 -10.58 -16.72
C VAL A 652 32.71 -9.80 -16.05
N LEU A 653 33.01 -8.75 -15.27
CA LEU A 653 31.96 -7.92 -14.67
C LEU A 653 31.22 -7.02 -15.67
N LYS A 654 31.89 -6.48 -16.71
CA LYS A 654 31.17 -5.69 -17.74
C LYS A 654 30.34 -6.56 -18.68
N ARG A 655 30.74 -7.79 -19.01
CA ARG A 655 29.92 -8.69 -19.84
C ARG A 655 28.60 -9.06 -19.19
N SER A 656 28.57 -9.24 -17.86
CA SER A 656 27.33 -9.55 -17.13
C SER A 656 26.32 -8.40 -17.14
N LEU A 657 26.77 -7.15 -17.30
CA LEU A 657 25.91 -5.96 -17.35
C LEU A 657 25.52 -5.55 -18.78
N SER A 658 26.14 -6.14 -19.81
CA SER A 658 25.91 -5.79 -21.22
C SER A 658 25.20 -6.89 -22.03
N CYS A 659 24.44 -7.78 -21.39
CA CYS A 659 23.53 -8.69 -22.10
C CYS A 659 22.29 -7.93 -22.61
N GLU A 660 22.48 -6.99 -23.54
CA GLU A 660 21.49 -6.77 -24.59
C GLU A 660 21.77 -7.84 -25.66
N SER A 661 20.73 -8.59 -26.02
CA SER A 661 20.80 -9.65 -27.01
C SER A 661 21.32 -9.13 -28.35
N GLU A 662 22.58 -9.44 -28.69
CA GLU A 662 23.02 -9.52 -30.07
C GLU A 662 22.17 -10.59 -30.77
N VAL A 663 21.10 -10.14 -31.42
CA VAL A 663 20.31 -10.95 -32.34
C VAL A 663 21.26 -11.40 -33.44
N HIS A 664 21.67 -12.66 -33.39
CA HIS A 664 22.40 -13.30 -34.48
C HIS A 664 21.50 -13.31 -35.72
N GLU A 665 21.76 -12.38 -36.63
CA GLU A 665 21.17 -12.32 -37.95
C GLU A 665 21.49 -13.64 -38.68
N PRO A 666 20.48 -14.44 -39.09
CA PRO A 666 20.74 -15.69 -39.78
C PRO A 666 21.38 -15.40 -41.14
N LYS A 667 22.61 -15.90 -41.33
CA LYS A 667 23.32 -15.87 -42.61
C LYS A 667 22.40 -16.42 -43.71
N LYS A 668 22.03 -15.55 -44.66
CA LYS A 668 21.39 -15.95 -45.92
C LYS A 668 22.23 -17.05 -46.60
N PRO A 669 21.60 -18.12 -47.10
CA PRO A 669 22.30 -19.09 -47.94
C PRO A 669 22.72 -18.39 -49.24
N ARG A 670 24.01 -18.43 -49.56
CA ARG A 670 24.52 -18.08 -50.89
C ARG A 670 24.01 -19.12 -51.88
N LEU A 671 23.22 -18.67 -52.85
CA LEU A 671 23.09 -19.32 -54.15
C LEU A 671 24.18 -18.73 -55.07
N ALA A 672 24.83 -19.64 -55.80
CA ALA A 672 25.98 -19.47 -56.72
C ALA A 672 27.36 -19.37 -56.06
#